data_AF-F7I940-F1
#
_entry.id   AF-F7I940-F1
#
_cell.length_a   1.000
_cell.length_b   1.000
_cell.length_c   1.000
_cell.angle_alpha   90.00
_cell.angle_beta   90.00
_cell.angle_gamma   90.00
#
_symmetry.space_group_name_H-M   'P 1'
#
loop_
_entity.id
_entity.type
_entity.pdbx_description
1 polymer ?
#
loop_
_entity_poly.entity_id
_entity_poly.type
_entity_poly.pdbx_seq_one_letter_code
_entity_poly.pdbx_strand_id
1 'polypeptide(L)'
;MMAGIPLLLFRWKPLWGVRLRLRPCNLAHAETLVIEIRDKEDSSWQLFTVQVQTEAIGGGSLEPPPQVQVEDGRSQAAVGVVPEGAWKDTAQLHKNEEEKRVLRYYLFRGQRYIWIETQQAFYQVSLLDHGRSCDDIHRFRHGLSLQDQTVRKAIYGPNVISIPVKSYPQLLVDEALNPYYGFQAFSIALWLADHYYWYALCIFLISAVSICLSLYKTRKQSQTLRDMVKLSMQVCVCRPGGEEEWVDSSELVPGDCLVLPQEGGLMPCDAALVTGECMVNESSLTGESVPVLKTALPEGLGPYCAETHRRHTLFCGTLILQARAYVGPHVLAVVTRTGFCTAKGGLVSSILHPRPINFKFYKHSMKFVAALSVLALLGTIYSIFILHGNRVPLNEIVIRALDLVTVVVPPALPAAMTVCTLYAQSRLRRQGIFCIHPLRINLGGKLQLVCFDKTGTLTEDGLDVMGVVPLKGRAFLPLVPEPRRLPVGPLLRALATCHALSRLQDTPVGDPMDLKMVESTGWVLEEEPAEDLAFGTQVLAVMRPPLWELQLQEMDEPPVPVSVLHRFPFSSALQRMSVVVSWPGAPQPEAYVKGSPELVAGLCNPETVPTDFAQLLQSYTAAGYRVVALASKPLPTVTSLEAAQQLTRDTVEQELSLLGLLVMRNLLKPQTTPVIQALRRTRIRAVMVTGDNLQTAVTVARGCGMVAPQEHLIIVHATHPERGQPASLEFLPMESPADVNGVKVLVQGTVFARMAPEQKTELVCELQKLQYCVGMCGDGANDCGALKAADVGISLSQAEASVVSPFTSSMASIECVPMVIREGRCSLDTSFSVFKYMALYSLTQFISVLILYTINTNLGDLQFLAIDLVITTTVAVLMSRTGPALALGRVRPPGALLSIPVLGSLLLQVALVASVQLGGYFLTLAQPWFVPLNRTVPAPDNLPNYENTVVFSLSSFQYLILAAAVSKGAPFRRPLYTNVPFLLALALLSSILVGLVLVPGLLQGPLALRNITDTCFKLLLLGLVTFNFVGAFMLEVGPALGFSSRREGRWGWVDPSSAPAAHYPLPAICRTCWTSASRPACAASGPSGPPRSASSSWNESWPSSPGRRYPLAP
;
A
#
# COMPACT_ATOMS: atom_id res chain seq x y z
N MET A 1 8.55 7.89 -41.49
CA MET A 1 7.49 6.92 -41.13
C MET A 1 8.16 5.61 -40.74
N MET A 2 8.03 5.15 -39.49
CA MET A 2 8.55 3.86 -39.06
C MET A 2 7.36 2.91 -38.89
N ALA A 3 7.21 1.97 -39.81
CA ALA A 3 6.26 0.86 -39.71
C ALA A 3 7.00 -0.44 -39.40
N GLY A 4 6.28 -1.47 -38.94
CA GLY A 4 6.83 -2.81 -38.72
C GLY A 4 7.61 -2.99 -37.40
N ILE A 5 8.47 -4.01 -37.38
CA ILE A 5 9.20 -4.52 -36.21
C ILE A 5 9.99 -3.43 -35.43
N PRO A 6 10.62 -2.43 -36.07
CA PRO A 6 11.32 -1.36 -35.34
C PRO A 6 10.39 -0.50 -34.47
N LEU A 7 9.15 -0.26 -34.90
CA LEU A 7 8.16 0.49 -34.12
C LEU A 7 7.78 -0.29 -32.85
N LEU A 8 7.61 -1.61 -32.97
CA LEU A 8 7.33 -2.51 -31.85
C LEU A 8 8.50 -2.59 -30.88
N LEU A 9 9.72 -2.73 -31.41
CA LEU A 9 10.94 -2.73 -30.60
C LEU A 9 11.09 -1.43 -29.81
N PHE A 10 10.85 -0.28 -30.44
CA PHE A 10 10.91 1.01 -29.74
C PHE A 10 9.81 1.17 -28.71
N ARG A 11 8.63 0.57 -28.95
CA ARG A 11 7.54 0.56 -27.98
C ARG A 11 7.87 -0.32 -26.76
N TRP A 12 8.46 -1.49 -26.98
CA TRP A 12 8.86 -2.41 -25.90
C TRP A 12 10.16 -1.97 -25.19
N LYS A 13 11.04 -1.25 -25.89
CA LYS A 13 12.31 -0.70 -25.40
C LYS A 13 12.38 0.80 -25.74
N PRO A 14 11.67 1.67 -25.00
CA PRO A 14 11.62 3.10 -25.27
C PRO A 14 12.99 3.78 -25.28
N LEU A 15 13.96 3.29 -24.49
CA LEU A 15 15.34 3.78 -24.50
C LEU A 15 15.99 3.72 -25.89
N TRP A 16 15.74 2.65 -26.64
CA TRP A 16 16.29 2.48 -27.99
C TRP A 16 15.62 3.45 -28.96
N GLY A 17 14.30 3.62 -28.83
CA GLY A 17 13.54 4.60 -29.60
C GLY A 17 14.03 6.03 -29.37
N VAL A 18 14.36 6.40 -28.14
CA VAL A 18 14.89 7.74 -27.82
C VAL A 18 16.31 7.91 -28.37
N ARG A 19 17.23 6.97 -28.10
CA ARG A 19 18.62 7.07 -28.57
C ARG A 19 18.76 7.11 -30.10
N LEU A 20 17.83 6.48 -30.82
CA LEU A 20 17.84 6.44 -32.29
C LEU A 20 17.13 7.63 -32.93
N ARG A 21 16.19 8.29 -32.24
CA ARG A 21 15.39 9.40 -32.80
C ARG A 21 15.85 10.78 -32.34
N LEU A 22 16.46 10.87 -31.16
CA LEU A 22 16.75 12.14 -30.49
C LEU A 22 18.25 12.27 -30.21
N ARG A 23 18.76 13.50 -30.23
CA ARG A 23 20.12 13.83 -29.82
C ARG A 23 20.10 14.46 -28.42
N PRO A 24 21.04 14.10 -27.52
CA PRO A 24 21.17 14.77 -26.24
C PRO A 24 21.44 16.27 -26.44
N CYS A 25 20.77 17.12 -25.66
CA CYS A 25 20.97 18.56 -25.66
C CYS A 25 20.83 19.10 -24.23
N ASN A 26 21.16 20.38 -24.04
CA ASN A 26 20.94 21.05 -22.75
C ASN A 26 19.42 21.11 -22.44
N LEU A 27 19.04 20.92 -21.17
CA LEU A 27 17.65 20.97 -20.69
C LEU A 27 16.95 22.28 -21.09
N ALA A 28 17.71 23.38 -21.18
CA ALA A 28 17.23 24.69 -21.62
C ALA A 28 16.64 24.69 -23.05
N HIS A 29 17.06 23.76 -23.91
CA HIS A 29 16.58 23.67 -25.31
C HIS A 29 15.86 22.35 -25.61
N ALA A 30 15.72 21.47 -24.62
CA ALA A 30 15.12 20.16 -24.82
C ALA A 30 13.61 20.27 -25.09
N GLU A 31 13.16 19.68 -26.19
CA GLU A 31 11.74 19.50 -26.52
C GLU A 31 11.16 18.22 -25.90
N THR A 32 12.01 17.20 -25.74
CA THR A 32 11.64 15.92 -25.12
C THR A 32 12.60 15.62 -23.98
N LEU A 33 12.05 15.24 -22.83
CA LEU A 33 12.83 14.84 -21.65
C LEU A 33 12.69 13.34 -21.41
N VAL A 34 13.79 12.74 -20.95
CA VAL A 34 13.82 11.36 -20.46
C VAL A 34 13.95 11.40 -18.95
N ILE A 35 12.94 10.90 -18.26
CA ILE A 35 12.90 10.84 -16.80
C ILE A 35 13.35 9.44 -16.37
N GLU A 36 14.44 9.40 -15.61
CA GLU A 36 14.99 8.19 -15.03
C GLU A 36 14.56 8.07 -13.56
N ILE A 37 13.80 7.03 -13.25
CA ILE A 37 13.43 6.68 -11.87
C ILE A 37 14.24 5.46 -11.47
N ARG A 38 15.07 5.63 -10.43
CA ARG A 38 15.81 4.54 -9.81
C ARG A 38 14.89 3.77 -8.88
N ASP A 39 14.65 2.50 -9.19
CA ASP A 39 14.08 1.60 -8.20
C ASP A 39 15.15 1.29 -7.16
N LYS A 40 14.91 1.67 -5.89
CA LYS A 40 15.88 1.56 -4.80
C LYS A 40 16.22 0.10 -4.47
N GLU A 41 15.34 -0.85 -4.80
CA GLU A 41 15.51 -2.27 -4.44
C GLU A 41 16.27 -3.10 -5.49
N ASP A 42 15.93 -2.97 -6.78
CA ASP A 42 16.47 -3.85 -7.83
C ASP A 42 17.63 -3.19 -8.62
N SER A 43 18.05 -1.97 -8.25
CA SER A 43 19.01 -1.14 -9.00
C SER A 43 18.64 -0.94 -10.49
N SER A 44 17.39 -1.24 -10.85
CA SER A 44 16.86 -1.11 -12.19
C SER A 44 16.30 0.29 -12.41
N TRP A 45 16.61 0.86 -13.57
CA TRP A 45 16.11 2.16 -13.98
C TRP A 45 14.82 1.99 -14.79
N GLN A 46 13.77 2.72 -14.39
CA GLN A 46 12.59 2.91 -15.23
C GLN A 46 12.72 4.24 -15.95
N LEU A 47 12.56 4.21 -17.28
CA LEU A 47 12.68 5.37 -18.13
C LEU A 47 11.30 5.77 -18.65
N PHE A 48 10.99 7.06 -18.55
CA PHE A 48 9.77 7.66 -19.08
C PHE A 48 10.15 8.79 -20.03
N THR A 49 9.39 8.97 -21.10
CA THR A 49 9.56 10.08 -22.03
C THR A 49 8.42 11.07 -21.86
N VAL A 50 8.73 12.34 -21.67
CA VAL A 50 7.75 13.44 -21.59
C VAL A 50 8.06 14.51 -22.61
N GLN A 51 7.04 15.16 -23.13
CA GLN A 51 7.16 16.29 -24.05
C GLN A 51 7.12 17.60 -23.26
N VAL A 52 8.02 18.53 -23.59
CA VAL A 52 8.03 19.88 -23.05
C VAL A 52 7.03 20.73 -23.84
N GLN A 53 6.18 21.43 -23.12
CA GLN A 53 5.15 22.31 -23.65
C GLN A 53 5.55 23.77 -23.40
N THR A 54 5.10 24.65 -24.28
CA THR A 54 5.31 26.10 -24.24
C THR A 54 3.98 26.82 -24.20
N GLU A 55 3.85 27.80 -23.30
CA GLU A 55 2.63 28.60 -23.12
C GLU A 55 3.02 30.08 -23.05
N ALA A 56 2.31 30.95 -23.79
CA ALA A 56 2.59 32.38 -23.80
C ALA A 56 1.90 33.07 -22.60
N ILE A 57 2.65 33.87 -21.84
CA ILE A 57 2.15 34.71 -20.74
C ILE A 57 1.92 36.14 -21.27
N GLY A 58 0.74 36.70 -21.02
CA GLY A 58 0.38 38.07 -21.39
C GLY A 58 1.28 39.12 -20.73
N GLY A 59 1.69 40.14 -21.52
CA GLY A 59 2.56 41.22 -21.06
C GLY A 59 1.77 42.36 -20.42
N GLY A 60 1.63 42.34 -19.09
CA GLY A 60 1.21 43.50 -18.30
C GLY A 60 2.34 43.92 -17.34
N SER A 61 2.59 45.23 -17.24
CA SER A 61 3.69 45.83 -16.48
C SER A 61 3.59 45.55 -14.97
N LEU A 62 4.73 45.20 -14.35
CA LEU A 62 4.91 45.12 -12.90
C LEU A 62 5.69 46.38 -12.49
N GLU A 63 5.01 47.42 -11.98
CA GLU A 63 5.71 48.51 -11.26
C GLU A 63 5.78 48.17 -9.77
N PRO A 64 6.95 48.26 -9.12
CA PRO A 64 7.08 48.03 -7.68
C PRO A 64 6.70 49.27 -6.85
N PRO A 65 6.11 49.10 -5.64
CA PRO A 65 5.89 50.20 -4.70
C PRO A 65 7.22 50.69 -4.07
N PRO A 66 7.26 51.94 -3.54
CA PRO A 66 8.49 52.59 -3.09
C PRO A 66 9.12 51.92 -1.84
N GLN A 67 10.44 51.79 -1.87
CA GLN A 67 11.29 51.10 -0.89
C GLN A 67 11.44 51.89 0.43
N VAL A 68 11.35 51.20 1.57
CA VAL A 68 11.84 51.66 2.88
C VAL A 68 13.21 51.02 3.12
N GLN A 69 14.22 51.85 3.40
CA GLN A 69 15.60 51.46 3.72
C GLN A 69 15.69 50.78 5.09
N VAL A 70 16.52 49.73 5.21
CA VAL A 70 16.98 49.20 6.50
C VAL A 70 18.50 48.97 6.42
N GLU A 71 19.22 49.62 7.32
CA GLU A 71 20.66 49.47 7.59
C GLU A 71 20.96 48.22 8.44
N ASP A 72 22.10 47.61 8.12
CA ASP A 72 23.07 46.84 8.93
C ASP A 72 22.65 45.97 10.15
N GLY A 73 22.96 44.68 10.04
CA GLY A 73 24.08 44.11 10.83
C GLY A 73 23.77 43.12 11.97
N ARG A 74 24.18 41.86 11.73
CA ARG A 74 24.44 40.74 12.69
C ARG A 74 23.25 39.85 13.12
N SER A 75 23.21 38.62 12.60
CA SER A 75 23.62 37.40 13.35
C SER A 75 23.44 36.12 12.52
N GLN A 76 24.47 35.27 12.53
CA GLN A 76 24.50 33.93 11.93
C GLN A 76 23.75 32.93 12.81
N ALA A 77 22.91 32.05 12.23
CA ALA A 77 23.09 30.59 12.29
C ALA A 77 21.88 29.79 11.76
N ALA A 78 22.16 29.08 10.64
CA ALA A 78 21.84 27.68 10.38
C ALA A 78 20.49 27.26 9.75
N VAL A 79 20.68 26.38 8.76
CA VAL A 79 19.75 25.49 8.04
C VAL A 79 19.07 26.10 6.82
N GLY A 80 19.70 25.87 5.66
CA GLY A 80 18.99 25.57 4.41
C GLY A 80 18.05 26.63 3.86
N VAL A 81 18.43 27.90 3.91
CA VAL A 81 17.64 29.00 3.34
C VAL A 81 18.06 29.18 1.88
N VAL A 82 17.17 28.84 0.95
CA VAL A 82 17.17 29.48 -0.38
C VAL A 82 17.05 30.98 -0.11
N PRO A 83 17.93 31.85 -0.63
CA PRO A 83 18.02 33.23 -0.18
C PRO A 83 16.67 33.95 -0.22
N GLU A 84 16.33 34.67 0.86
CA GLU A 84 15.08 35.45 1.02
C GLU A 84 14.86 36.54 -0.04
N GLY A 85 15.79 36.71 -1.00
CA GLY A 85 15.61 37.53 -2.21
C GLY A 85 14.93 36.81 -3.40
N ALA A 86 14.66 35.50 -3.31
CA ALA A 86 14.21 34.72 -4.47
C ALA A 86 12.82 35.12 -5.02
N TRP A 87 11.97 35.80 -4.24
CA TRP A 87 10.66 36.27 -4.71
C TRP A 87 10.76 37.53 -5.59
N LYS A 88 11.87 38.26 -5.55
CA LYS A 88 12.01 39.53 -6.27
C LYS A 88 12.67 39.40 -7.66
N ASP A 89 13.11 38.21 -8.08
CA ASP A 89 13.87 38.12 -9.35
C ASP A 89 13.86 36.76 -10.09
N THR A 90 12.89 35.86 -9.85
CA THR A 90 12.91 34.48 -10.45
C THR A 90 12.29 34.33 -11.83
N ALA A 91 11.95 35.43 -12.51
CA ALA A 91 11.47 35.37 -13.89
C ALA A 91 12.25 36.33 -14.80
N GLN A 92 13.59 36.28 -14.79
CA GLN A 92 14.34 36.66 -15.99
C GLN A 92 14.12 35.60 -17.08
N LEU A 93 12.91 35.63 -17.61
CA LEU A 93 12.46 34.87 -18.77
C LEU A 93 13.12 35.49 -20.00
N HIS A 94 13.82 34.64 -20.75
CA HIS A 94 14.42 34.85 -22.07
C HIS A 94 14.17 36.25 -22.69
N LYS A 95 15.13 37.16 -22.55
CA LYS A 95 15.22 38.38 -23.37
C LYS A 95 15.78 37.99 -24.73
N ASN A 96 14.93 37.46 -25.61
CA ASN A 96 15.15 37.57 -27.04
C ASN A 96 14.08 38.51 -27.60
N GLU A 97 14.54 39.34 -28.54
CA GLU A 97 13.85 40.48 -29.12
C GLU A 97 12.45 40.10 -29.64
N GLU A 98 11.49 40.95 -29.27
CA GLU A 98 10.09 41.03 -29.74
C GLU A 98 9.14 39.82 -29.51
N GLU A 99 8.15 40.08 -28.64
CA GLU A 99 6.85 39.40 -28.48
C GLU A 99 6.77 37.99 -27.84
N LYS A 100 6.10 37.96 -26.67
CA LYS A 100 5.59 36.82 -25.85
C LYS A 100 6.59 36.20 -24.87
N ARG A 101 6.39 36.48 -23.58
CA ARG A 101 7.02 35.76 -22.46
C ARG A 101 6.56 34.30 -22.51
N VAL A 102 7.44 33.34 -22.78
CA VAL A 102 7.06 31.91 -22.92
C VAL A 102 7.41 31.13 -21.66
N LEU A 103 6.40 30.48 -21.06
CA LEU A 103 6.57 29.50 -19.99
C LEU A 103 6.83 28.11 -20.57
N ARG A 104 7.92 27.47 -20.17
CA ARG A 104 8.24 26.08 -20.52
C ARG A 104 7.90 25.16 -19.36
N TYR A 105 7.13 24.11 -19.62
CA TYR A 105 6.76 23.13 -18.60
C TYR A 105 6.54 21.74 -19.16
N TYR A 106 6.51 20.73 -18.31
CA TYR A 106 6.01 19.40 -18.66
C TYR A 106 5.14 18.84 -17.54
N LEU A 107 4.33 17.84 -17.90
CA LEU A 107 3.49 17.10 -16.95
C LEU A 107 4.05 15.70 -16.75
N PHE A 108 4.29 15.31 -15.51
CA PHE A 108 4.71 13.97 -15.16
C PHE A 108 3.91 13.44 -13.96
N ARG A 109 3.21 12.31 -14.16
CA ARG A 109 2.34 11.68 -13.15
C ARG A 109 1.29 12.63 -12.54
N GLY A 110 0.76 13.53 -13.37
CA GLY A 110 -0.20 14.56 -12.98
C GLY A 110 0.42 15.82 -12.36
N GLN A 111 1.71 15.81 -12.02
CA GLN A 111 2.39 16.98 -11.48
C GLN A 111 3.03 17.84 -12.58
N ARG A 112 2.99 19.16 -12.39
CA ARG A 112 3.56 20.14 -13.31
C ARG A 112 4.97 20.52 -12.87
N TYR A 113 5.88 20.52 -13.84
CA TYR A 113 7.28 20.94 -13.67
C TYR A 113 7.56 22.10 -14.61
N ILE A 114 8.00 23.23 -14.06
CA ILE A 114 8.28 24.46 -14.82
C ILE A 114 9.78 24.70 -14.92
N TRP A 115 10.21 25.34 -16.00
CA TRP A 115 11.60 25.73 -16.20
C TRP A 115 11.94 26.99 -15.37
N ILE A 116 13.00 26.92 -14.55
CA ILE A 116 13.53 28.08 -13.82
C ILE A 116 14.90 28.45 -14.41
N GLU A 117 14.95 29.61 -15.07
CA GLU A 117 16.14 30.08 -15.79
C GLU A 117 17.35 30.28 -14.88
N THR A 118 17.15 30.88 -13.70
CA THR A 118 18.22 31.17 -12.74
C THR A 118 18.93 29.91 -12.23
N GLN A 119 18.23 28.76 -12.24
CA GLN A 119 18.75 27.49 -11.77
C GLN A 119 19.05 26.50 -12.90
N GLN A 120 18.75 26.86 -14.15
CA GLN A 120 18.90 26.01 -15.34
C GLN A 120 18.29 24.61 -15.14
N ALA A 121 17.13 24.54 -14.49
CA ALA A 121 16.51 23.27 -14.11
C ALA A 121 14.97 23.36 -14.11
N PHE A 122 14.33 22.20 -14.31
CA PHE A 122 12.89 22.05 -14.14
C PHE A 122 12.55 21.78 -12.68
N TYR A 123 11.68 22.61 -12.10
CA TYR A 123 11.20 22.50 -10.73
C TYR A 123 9.74 22.11 -10.68
N GLN A 124 9.40 21.25 -9.72
CA GLN A 124 8.02 20.92 -9.43
C GLN A 124 7.31 22.16 -8.87
N VAL A 125 6.14 22.49 -9.44
CA VAL A 125 5.39 23.71 -9.09
C VAL A 125 5.04 23.78 -7.61
N SER A 126 4.71 22.66 -6.96
CA SER A 126 4.38 22.65 -5.53
C SER A 126 5.53 23.08 -4.60
N LEU A 127 6.78 23.08 -5.09
CA LEU A 127 7.93 23.55 -4.33
C LEU A 127 8.01 25.08 -4.27
N LEU A 128 7.32 25.79 -5.17
CA LEU A 128 7.30 27.26 -5.20
C LEU A 128 6.57 27.87 -3.99
N ASP A 129 5.66 27.11 -3.38
CA ASP A 129 4.90 27.55 -2.21
C ASP A 129 5.61 27.21 -0.89
N HIS A 130 6.74 26.49 -0.92
CA HIS A 130 7.50 26.20 0.30
C HIS A 130 8.22 27.43 0.83
N GLY A 131 8.07 27.69 2.12
CA GLY A 131 8.74 28.80 2.81
C GLY A 131 7.92 30.10 2.89
N ARG A 132 6.67 30.13 2.42
CA ARG A 132 5.76 31.25 2.71
C ARG A 132 5.47 31.33 4.20
N SER A 133 5.47 32.52 4.77
CA SER A 133 5.07 32.75 6.16
C SER A 133 3.55 32.73 6.33
N CYS A 134 3.05 32.57 7.56
CA CYS A 134 1.63 32.74 7.86
C CYS A 134 1.16 34.17 7.51
N ASP A 135 2.00 35.18 7.74
CA ASP A 135 1.74 36.57 7.35
C ASP A 135 1.55 36.75 5.84
N ASP A 136 2.33 36.03 5.02
CA ASP A 136 2.16 36.05 3.57
C ASP A 136 0.80 35.52 3.14
N ILE A 137 0.26 34.52 3.84
CA ILE A 137 -1.08 33.99 3.58
C ILE A 137 -2.14 35.01 3.98
N HIS A 138 -1.99 35.66 5.14
CA HIS A 138 -2.88 36.71 5.62
C HIS A 138 -2.93 37.92 4.68
N ARG A 139 -1.83 38.27 4.01
CA ARG A 139 -1.82 39.34 2.98
C ARG A 139 -2.80 39.07 1.83
N PHE A 140 -3.04 37.81 1.49
CA PHE A 140 -3.99 37.43 0.46
C PHE A 140 -5.45 37.43 0.92
N ARG A 141 -5.76 37.83 2.17
CA ARG A 141 -7.14 37.95 2.66
C ARG A 141 -8.01 38.90 1.82
N HIS A 142 -7.38 39.90 1.18
CA HIS A 142 -8.04 40.85 0.30
C HIS A 142 -8.24 40.31 -1.12
N GLY A 143 -7.80 39.08 -1.42
CA GLY A 143 -7.94 38.47 -2.75
C GLY A 143 -6.83 38.84 -3.73
N LEU A 144 -6.84 38.15 -4.88
CA LEU A 144 -5.89 38.38 -5.98
C LEU A 144 -6.50 39.30 -7.05
N SER A 145 -5.66 40.14 -7.64
CA SER A 145 -6.02 40.88 -8.85
C SER A 145 -6.21 39.91 -10.02
N LEU A 146 -7.04 40.29 -11.01
CA LEU A 146 -7.29 39.46 -12.20
C LEU A 146 -6.00 39.18 -12.99
N GLN A 147 -5.06 40.13 -12.98
CA GLN A 147 -3.76 39.99 -13.63
C GLN A 147 -2.87 38.97 -12.90
N ASP A 148 -2.79 39.04 -11.57
CA ASP A 148 -2.03 38.08 -10.77
C ASP A 148 -2.62 36.67 -10.86
N GLN A 149 -3.95 36.58 -10.85
CA GLN A 149 -4.66 35.32 -11.04
C GLN A 149 -4.30 34.69 -12.39
N THR A 150 -4.30 35.47 -13.47
CA THR A 150 -3.96 34.99 -14.82
C THR A 150 -2.53 34.46 -14.90
N VAL A 151 -1.57 35.18 -14.31
CA VAL A 151 -0.16 34.74 -14.26
C VAL A 151 -0.01 33.45 -13.46
N ARG A 152 -0.66 33.37 -12.29
CA ARG A 152 -0.64 32.15 -11.47
C ARG A 152 -1.34 30.98 -12.16
N LYS A 153 -2.42 31.21 -12.90
CA LYS A 153 -3.12 30.18 -13.68
C LYS A 153 -2.20 29.61 -14.77
N ALA A 154 -1.42 30.46 -15.43
CA ALA A 154 -0.40 30.00 -16.37
C ALA A 154 0.67 29.12 -15.69
N ILE A 155 1.11 29.46 -14.47
CA ILE A 155 2.15 28.70 -13.73
C ILE A 155 1.60 27.38 -13.15
N TYR A 156 0.53 27.45 -12.36
CA TYR A 156 -0.02 26.30 -11.62
C TYR A 156 -0.89 25.40 -12.49
N GLY A 157 -1.54 25.97 -13.50
CA GLY A 157 -2.53 25.30 -14.33
C GLY A 157 -3.92 25.32 -13.66
N PRO A 158 -4.93 24.74 -14.33
CA PRO A 158 -6.28 24.69 -13.80
C PRO A 158 -6.37 23.75 -12.58
N ASN A 159 -7.25 24.07 -11.64
CA ASN A 159 -7.58 23.24 -10.47
C ASN A 159 -8.45 22.03 -10.87
N VAL A 160 -7.90 21.12 -11.68
CA VAL A 160 -8.61 19.92 -12.15
C VAL A 160 -7.72 18.69 -12.02
N ILE A 161 -8.22 17.68 -11.30
CA ILE A 161 -7.60 16.35 -11.24
C ILE A 161 -8.10 15.54 -12.45
N SER A 162 -7.43 15.70 -13.59
CA SER A 162 -7.81 15.04 -14.83
C SER A 162 -7.28 13.60 -14.89
N ILE A 163 -8.20 12.63 -14.96
CA ILE A 163 -7.87 11.22 -15.20
C ILE A 163 -8.01 10.92 -16.69
N PRO A 164 -6.93 10.53 -17.39
CA PRO A 164 -6.98 10.25 -18.82
C PRO A 164 -7.75 8.94 -19.07
N VAL A 165 -8.94 9.04 -19.67
CA VAL A 165 -9.72 7.87 -20.11
C VAL A 165 -9.36 7.58 -21.56
N LYS A 166 -8.52 6.57 -21.77
CA LYS A 166 -8.13 6.12 -23.11
C LYS A 166 -9.34 5.65 -23.92
N SER A 167 -9.34 5.93 -25.22
CA SER A 167 -10.39 5.46 -26.14
C SER A 167 -10.29 3.95 -26.36
N TYR A 168 -11.39 3.29 -26.76
CA TYR A 168 -11.35 1.86 -27.10
C TYR A 168 -10.28 1.52 -28.16
N PRO A 169 -10.10 2.30 -29.24
CA PRO A 169 -9.03 2.04 -30.21
C PRO A 169 -7.62 2.14 -29.61
N GLN A 170 -7.37 3.13 -28.74
CA GLN A 170 -6.07 3.26 -28.07
C GLN A 170 -5.82 2.07 -27.13
N LEU A 171 -6.82 1.69 -26.33
CA LEU A 171 -6.72 0.53 -25.44
C LEU A 171 -6.51 -0.77 -26.24
N LEU A 172 -7.19 -0.92 -27.39
CA LEU A 172 -7.02 -2.09 -28.26
C LEU A 172 -5.60 -2.15 -28.81
N VAL A 173 -5.03 -1.03 -29.26
CA VAL A 173 -3.64 -0.96 -29.74
C VAL A 173 -2.65 -1.21 -28.60
N ASP A 174 -2.96 -0.79 -27.38
CA ASP A 174 -2.15 -1.09 -26.19
C ASP A 174 -2.15 -2.58 -25.85
N GLU A 175 -3.33 -3.20 -25.86
CA GLU A 175 -3.49 -4.62 -25.55
C GLU A 175 -2.97 -5.53 -26.66
N ALA A 176 -3.29 -5.25 -27.92
CA ALA A 176 -2.88 -6.08 -29.07
C ALA A 176 -1.36 -6.10 -29.28
N LEU A 177 -0.65 -5.03 -28.88
CA LEU A 177 0.82 -4.98 -28.95
C LEU A 177 1.52 -5.55 -27.70
N ASN A 178 0.77 -6.15 -26.79
CA ASN A 178 1.32 -6.99 -25.73
C ASN A 178 2.02 -8.21 -26.38
N PRO A 179 3.27 -8.56 -25.97
CA PRO A 179 4.02 -9.67 -26.56
C PRO A 179 3.25 -11.00 -26.65
N TYR A 180 2.34 -11.27 -25.70
CA TYR A 180 1.53 -12.49 -25.71
C TYR A 180 0.52 -12.53 -26.86
N TYR A 181 -0.23 -11.45 -27.07
CA TYR A 181 -1.18 -11.37 -28.19
C TYR A 181 -0.45 -11.29 -29.54
N GLY A 182 0.72 -10.66 -29.58
CA GLY A 182 1.59 -10.68 -30.75
C GLY A 182 2.05 -12.11 -31.12
N PHE A 183 2.51 -12.88 -30.14
CA PHE A 183 2.87 -14.28 -30.32
C PHE A 183 1.68 -15.15 -30.71
N GLN A 184 0.50 -14.88 -30.14
CA GLN A 184 -0.73 -15.58 -30.47
C GLN A 184 -1.20 -15.31 -31.90
N ALA A 185 -1.14 -14.05 -32.37
CA ALA A 185 -1.47 -13.71 -33.75
C ALA A 185 -0.49 -14.37 -34.75
N PHE A 186 0.80 -14.42 -34.41
CA PHE A 186 1.80 -15.17 -35.17
C PHE A 186 1.47 -16.67 -35.25
N SER A 187 1.06 -17.27 -34.13
CA SER A 187 0.67 -18.69 -34.07
C SER A 187 -0.57 -18.97 -34.93
N ILE A 188 -1.60 -18.12 -34.85
CA ILE A 188 -2.81 -18.22 -35.70
C ILE A 188 -2.45 -18.15 -37.19
N ALA A 189 -1.54 -17.24 -37.59
CA ALA A 189 -1.11 -17.13 -38.99
C ALA A 189 -0.38 -18.40 -39.46
N LEU A 190 0.45 -19.00 -38.61
CA LEU A 190 1.10 -20.28 -38.91
C LEU A 190 0.10 -21.43 -39.05
N TRP A 191 -0.88 -21.54 -38.14
CA TRP A 191 -1.88 -22.59 -38.19
C TRP A 191 -2.80 -22.49 -39.41
N LEU A 192 -3.12 -21.27 -39.86
CA LEU A 192 -3.83 -21.04 -41.12
C LEU A 192 -2.98 -21.48 -42.34
N ALA A 193 -1.66 -21.33 -42.26
CA ALA A 193 -0.73 -21.78 -43.30
C ALA A 193 -0.56 -23.31 -43.32
N ASP A 194 -0.67 -23.99 -42.16
CA ASP A 194 -0.62 -25.45 -42.03
C ASP A 194 -2.00 -26.12 -42.10
N HIS A 195 -3.00 -25.45 -42.67
CA HIS A 195 -4.36 -25.94 -42.90
C HIS A 195 -5.20 -26.30 -41.64
N TYR A 196 -4.83 -25.83 -40.44
CA TYR A 196 -5.64 -25.97 -39.21
C TYR A 196 -6.67 -24.83 -39.06
N TYR A 197 -7.62 -24.76 -39.99
CA TYR A 197 -8.57 -23.65 -40.06
C TYR A 197 -9.50 -23.57 -38.83
N TRP A 198 -10.01 -24.71 -38.34
CA TRP A 198 -10.97 -24.70 -37.24
C TRP A 198 -10.32 -24.35 -35.92
N TYR A 199 -9.15 -24.92 -35.64
CA TYR A 199 -8.37 -24.59 -34.46
C TYR A 199 -7.99 -23.11 -34.43
N ALA A 200 -7.46 -22.58 -35.54
CA ALA A 200 -7.12 -21.16 -35.66
C ALA A 200 -8.34 -20.24 -35.44
N LEU A 201 -9.50 -20.58 -36.03
CA LEU A 201 -10.74 -19.81 -35.89
C LEU A 201 -11.25 -19.79 -34.43
N CYS A 202 -11.29 -20.94 -33.76
CA CYS A 202 -11.76 -21.02 -32.38
C CYS A 202 -10.88 -20.21 -31.42
N ILE A 203 -9.55 -20.32 -31.54
CA ILE A 203 -8.61 -19.55 -30.72
C ILE A 203 -8.73 -18.06 -31.00
N PHE A 204 -8.91 -17.66 -32.27
CA PHE A 204 -9.17 -16.28 -32.63
C PHE A 204 -10.44 -15.73 -31.95
N LEU A 205 -11.56 -16.46 -32.01
CA LEU A 205 -12.82 -16.04 -31.39
C LEU A 205 -12.70 -15.87 -29.87
N ILE A 206 -12.07 -16.83 -29.18
CA ILE A 206 -11.86 -16.77 -27.73
C ILE A 206 -11.00 -15.55 -27.36
N SER A 207 -9.95 -15.29 -28.14
CA SER A 207 -9.04 -14.18 -27.91
C SER A 207 -9.73 -12.83 -28.15
N ALA A 208 -10.54 -12.73 -29.20
CA ALA A 208 -11.35 -11.55 -29.48
C ALA A 208 -12.32 -11.26 -28.32
N VAL A 209 -13.06 -12.27 -27.83
CA VAL A 209 -13.96 -12.11 -26.67
C VAL A 209 -13.18 -11.69 -25.42
N SER A 210 -12.03 -12.32 -25.15
CA SER A 210 -11.17 -11.98 -24.01
C SER A 210 -10.69 -10.53 -24.06
N ILE A 211 -10.19 -10.08 -25.22
CA ILE A 211 -9.72 -8.71 -25.43
C ILE A 211 -10.90 -7.74 -25.25
N CYS A 212 -12.05 -7.98 -25.88
CA CYS A 212 -13.24 -7.14 -25.74
C CYS A 212 -13.68 -6.98 -24.27
N LEU A 213 -13.72 -8.08 -23.51
CA LEU A 213 -14.06 -8.04 -22.08
C LEU A 213 -13.01 -7.29 -21.25
N SER A 214 -11.71 -7.45 -21.56
CA SER A 214 -10.63 -6.72 -20.91
C SER A 214 -10.72 -5.21 -21.17
N LEU A 215 -10.96 -4.82 -22.42
CA LEU A 215 -11.12 -3.42 -22.83
C LEU A 215 -12.33 -2.76 -22.16
N TYR A 216 -13.47 -3.46 -22.14
CA TYR A 216 -14.68 -2.99 -21.47
C TYR A 216 -14.43 -2.77 -19.96
N LYS A 217 -13.86 -3.75 -19.26
CA LYS A 217 -13.56 -3.66 -17.83
C LYS A 217 -12.57 -2.54 -17.53
N THR A 218 -11.48 -2.45 -18.29
CA THR A 218 -10.44 -1.43 -18.11
C THR A 218 -11.01 -0.03 -18.28
N ARG A 219 -11.80 0.20 -19.34
CA ARG A 219 -12.44 1.51 -19.56
C ARG A 219 -13.47 1.84 -18.50
N LYS A 220 -14.34 0.89 -18.14
CA LYS A 220 -15.36 1.09 -17.11
C LYS A 220 -14.72 1.46 -15.77
N GLN A 221 -13.62 0.80 -15.40
CA GLN A 221 -12.84 1.13 -14.21
C GLN A 221 -12.25 2.55 -14.28
N SER A 222 -11.65 2.95 -15.41
CA SER A 222 -11.13 4.32 -15.57
C SER A 222 -12.23 5.39 -15.53
N GLN A 223 -13.42 5.09 -16.06
CA GLN A 223 -14.58 5.99 -15.99
C GLN A 223 -15.07 6.16 -14.56
N THR A 224 -15.28 5.06 -13.83
CA THR A 224 -15.69 5.13 -12.42
C THR A 224 -14.68 5.91 -11.57
N LEU A 225 -13.37 5.72 -11.79
CA LEU A 225 -12.35 6.51 -11.09
C LEU A 225 -12.41 8.00 -11.45
N ARG A 226 -12.64 8.33 -12.73
CA ARG A 226 -12.82 9.72 -13.18
C ARG A 226 -14.03 10.37 -12.53
N ASP A 227 -15.15 9.67 -12.48
CA ASP A 227 -16.41 10.19 -11.93
C ASP A 227 -16.32 10.39 -10.41
N MET A 228 -15.56 9.55 -9.70
CA MET A 228 -15.30 9.73 -8.25
C MET A 228 -14.39 10.92 -7.92
N VAL A 229 -13.54 11.36 -8.85
CA VAL A 229 -12.50 12.37 -8.59
C VAL A 229 -12.85 13.73 -9.19
N LYS A 230 -13.63 13.76 -10.28
CA LYS A 230 -14.00 15.00 -10.95
C LYS A 230 -14.89 15.83 -10.03
N LEU A 231 -14.36 16.97 -9.58
CA LEU A 231 -15.06 17.96 -8.79
C LEU A 231 -15.13 19.25 -9.61
N SER A 232 -16.35 19.74 -9.86
CA SER A 232 -16.60 21.00 -10.60
C SER A 232 -17.79 21.67 -9.95
N MET A 233 -17.58 22.84 -9.38
CA MET A 233 -18.61 23.64 -8.72
C MET A 233 -18.29 25.12 -8.83
N GLN A 234 -19.30 25.96 -8.62
CA GLN A 234 -19.12 27.41 -8.48
C GLN A 234 -18.66 27.72 -7.06
N VAL A 235 -17.68 28.62 -6.94
CA VAL A 235 -17.18 29.10 -5.65
C VAL A 235 -17.10 30.62 -5.65
N CYS A 236 -17.32 31.21 -4.48
CA CYS A 236 -17.22 32.64 -4.29
C CYS A 236 -15.78 33.02 -3.91
N VAL A 237 -15.17 33.93 -4.66
CA VAL A 237 -13.84 34.51 -4.38
C VAL A 237 -13.95 36.00 -4.07
N CYS A 238 -13.13 36.47 -3.14
CA CYS A 238 -12.99 37.89 -2.83
C CYS A 238 -11.88 38.52 -3.70
N ARG A 239 -12.09 39.76 -4.17
CA ARG A 239 -11.14 40.55 -4.97
C ARG A 239 -10.57 41.75 -4.19
N PRO A 240 -9.46 42.38 -4.64
CA PRO A 240 -8.78 43.49 -3.93
C PRO A 240 -9.60 44.73 -3.58
N GLY A 241 -10.87 44.83 -4.00
CA GLY A 241 -11.83 45.86 -3.62
C GLY A 241 -12.93 45.42 -2.63
N GLY A 242 -12.89 44.19 -2.13
CA GLY A 242 -13.94 43.59 -1.30
C GLY A 242 -15.14 43.05 -2.08
N GLU A 243 -15.10 43.10 -3.41
CA GLU A 243 -16.14 42.54 -4.28
C GLU A 243 -16.09 41.00 -4.28
N GLU A 244 -17.26 40.39 -4.28
CA GLU A 244 -17.46 38.95 -4.35
C GLU A 244 -17.76 38.53 -5.79
N GLU A 245 -17.00 37.57 -6.30
CA GLU A 245 -17.15 37.04 -7.64
C GLU A 245 -17.37 35.53 -7.60
N TRP A 246 -18.35 35.03 -8.34
CA TRP A 246 -18.57 33.60 -8.51
C TRP A 246 -17.74 33.08 -9.69
N VAL A 247 -16.82 32.17 -9.39
CA VAL A 247 -15.88 31.59 -10.36
C VAL A 247 -16.00 30.07 -10.34
N ASP A 248 -15.75 29.42 -11.47
CA ASP A 248 -15.67 27.97 -11.49
C ASP A 248 -14.45 27.47 -10.72
N SER A 249 -14.64 26.45 -9.90
CA SER A 249 -13.60 25.82 -9.07
C SER A 249 -12.34 25.41 -9.85
N SER A 250 -12.42 25.17 -11.16
CA SER A 250 -11.28 24.84 -12.02
C SER A 250 -10.36 26.01 -12.31
N GLU A 251 -10.79 27.25 -12.06
CA GLU A 251 -9.99 28.46 -12.29
C GLU A 251 -9.21 28.91 -11.07
N LEU A 252 -9.46 28.30 -9.90
CA LEU A 252 -8.77 28.62 -8.66
C LEU A 252 -7.26 28.43 -8.77
N VAL A 253 -6.52 29.38 -8.19
CA VAL A 253 -5.06 29.33 -8.08
C VAL A 253 -4.62 29.58 -6.64
N PRO A 254 -3.42 29.12 -6.22
CA PRO A 254 -2.87 29.47 -4.92
C PRO A 254 -2.85 30.99 -4.72
N GLY A 255 -3.35 31.47 -3.59
CA GLY A 255 -3.51 32.88 -3.24
C GLY A 255 -4.92 33.45 -3.43
N ASP A 256 -5.82 32.80 -4.17
CA ASP A 256 -7.23 33.24 -4.23
C ASP A 256 -7.85 33.17 -2.82
N CYS A 257 -8.70 34.15 -2.48
CA CYS A 257 -9.40 34.20 -1.20
C CYS A 257 -10.85 33.73 -1.39
N LEU A 258 -11.21 32.61 -0.79
CA LEU A 258 -12.54 32.00 -0.85
C LEU A 258 -13.44 32.57 0.26
N VAL A 259 -14.69 32.88 -0.09
CA VAL A 259 -15.77 33.13 0.88
C VAL A 259 -16.50 31.80 1.11
N LEU A 260 -16.43 31.28 2.33
CA LEU A 260 -17.03 29.99 2.66
C LEU A 260 -18.54 30.14 2.96
N PRO A 261 -19.39 29.27 2.39
CA PRO A 261 -20.82 29.28 2.68
C PRO A 261 -21.11 28.89 4.13
N GLN A 262 -22.07 29.58 4.76
CA GLN A 262 -22.46 29.31 6.15
C GLN A 262 -23.13 27.92 6.31
N GLU A 263 -23.98 27.53 5.35
CA GLU A 263 -24.76 26.28 5.36
C GLU A 263 -24.09 25.12 4.60
N GLY A 264 -22.76 25.05 4.66
CA GLY A 264 -22.00 23.90 4.16
C GLY A 264 -21.72 23.92 2.66
N GLY A 265 -20.86 23.00 2.25
CA GLY A 265 -20.33 22.93 0.88
C GLY A 265 -19.10 22.05 0.79
N LEU A 266 -18.74 21.60 -0.41
CA LEU A 266 -17.53 20.80 -0.59
C LEU A 266 -16.32 21.69 -0.86
N MET A 267 -15.17 21.38 -0.26
CA MET A 267 -13.93 22.10 -0.55
C MET A 267 -13.33 21.66 -1.88
N PRO A 268 -13.11 22.56 -2.87
CA PRO A 268 -12.56 22.19 -4.17
C PRO A 268 -11.03 22.14 -4.23
N CYS A 269 -10.34 22.66 -3.22
CA CYS A 269 -8.89 22.81 -3.16
C CYS A 269 -8.40 22.74 -1.70
N ASP A 270 -7.07 22.74 -1.50
CA ASP A 270 -6.53 22.89 -0.15
C ASP A 270 -6.36 24.39 0.16
N ALA A 271 -6.95 24.88 1.25
CA ALA A 271 -6.96 26.29 1.63
C ALA A 271 -6.66 26.49 3.12
N ALA A 272 -6.01 27.59 3.47
CA ALA A 272 -5.79 27.99 4.87
C ALA A 272 -6.91 28.93 5.31
N LEU A 273 -7.61 28.58 6.39
CA LEU A 273 -8.65 29.40 7.01
C LEU A 273 -8.02 30.64 7.66
N VAL A 274 -8.48 31.83 7.28
CA VAL A 274 -7.91 33.11 7.72
C VAL A 274 -8.84 33.85 8.68
N THR A 275 -10.16 33.75 8.49
CA THR A 275 -11.14 34.32 9.42
C THR A 275 -12.22 33.30 9.78
N GLY A 276 -12.74 33.39 11.01
CA GLY A 276 -13.83 32.54 11.50
C GLY A 276 -13.41 31.11 11.87
N GLU A 277 -14.42 30.26 12.02
CA GLU A 277 -14.30 28.83 12.30
C GLU A 277 -15.17 28.01 11.36
N CYS A 278 -14.73 26.77 11.11
CA CYS A 278 -15.39 25.89 10.15
C CYS A 278 -15.41 24.46 10.68
N MET A 279 -16.59 23.84 10.73
CA MET A 279 -16.76 22.43 11.06
C MET A 279 -16.72 21.62 9.77
N VAL A 280 -15.80 20.65 9.70
CA VAL A 280 -15.51 19.93 8.47
C VAL A 280 -15.54 18.42 8.70
N ASN A 281 -16.22 17.69 7.81
CA ASN A 281 -16.10 16.25 7.71
C ASN A 281 -14.94 15.91 6.75
N GLU A 282 -13.85 15.40 7.32
CA GLU A 282 -12.65 15.01 6.58
C GLU A 282 -12.65 13.55 6.09
N SER A 283 -13.73 12.80 6.26
CA SER A 283 -13.79 11.36 5.96
C SER A 283 -13.31 10.98 4.55
N SER A 284 -13.44 11.85 3.56
CA SER A 284 -12.94 11.61 2.21
C SER A 284 -11.40 11.52 2.13
N LEU A 285 -10.67 12.24 3.00
CA LEU A 285 -9.20 12.20 3.08
C LEU A 285 -8.67 11.36 4.24
N THR A 286 -9.36 11.40 5.38
CA THR A 286 -8.90 10.72 6.60
C THR A 286 -9.51 9.35 6.78
N GLY A 287 -10.71 9.17 6.26
CA GLY A 287 -11.53 8.01 6.55
C GLY A 287 -12.14 7.97 7.95
N GLU A 288 -11.93 9.02 8.73
CA GLU A 288 -12.57 9.24 10.02
C GLU A 288 -13.89 9.99 9.79
N SER A 289 -15.00 9.46 10.29
CA SER A 289 -16.33 10.04 10.11
C SER A 289 -16.65 11.17 11.08
N VAL A 290 -15.81 11.36 12.11
CA VAL A 290 -16.00 12.38 13.15
C VAL A 290 -15.63 13.76 12.57
N PRO A 291 -16.56 14.73 12.56
CA PRO A 291 -16.28 16.11 12.17
C PRO A 291 -15.21 16.77 13.02
N VAL A 292 -14.40 17.60 12.37
CA VAL A 292 -13.26 18.31 12.95
C VAL A 292 -13.51 19.81 12.86
N LEU A 293 -13.35 20.50 13.99
CA LEU A 293 -13.38 21.96 14.06
C LEU A 293 -12.05 22.54 13.55
N LYS A 294 -12.15 23.51 12.63
CA LYS A 294 -11.04 24.26 12.04
C LYS A 294 -11.11 25.71 12.48
N THR A 295 -9.97 26.26 12.87
CA THR A 295 -9.86 27.63 13.37
C THR A 295 -8.98 28.48 12.46
N ALA A 296 -9.18 29.79 12.46
CA ALA A 296 -8.34 30.73 11.72
C ALA A 296 -6.84 30.54 12.02
N LEU A 297 -6.00 30.72 10.99
CA LEU A 297 -4.55 30.66 11.05
C LEU A 297 -4.03 31.83 11.90
N PRO A 298 -3.19 31.61 12.92
CA PRO A 298 -2.60 32.70 13.68
C PRO A 298 -1.65 33.54 12.81
N GLU A 299 -1.58 34.84 13.06
CA GLU A 299 -0.58 35.74 12.45
C GLU A 299 0.82 35.42 13.00
N GLY A 300 1.84 35.53 12.15
CA GLY A 300 3.23 35.28 12.52
C GLY A 300 4.19 35.05 11.34
N LEU A 301 5.46 35.34 11.59
CA LEU A 301 6.57 35.16 10.64
C LEU A 301 6.97 33.69 10.40
N GLY A 302 6.38 32.74 11.12
CA GLY A 302 6.69 31.31 10.97
C GLY A 302 6.27 30.75 9.60
N PRO A 303 6.97 29.75 9.04
CA PRO A 303 6.64 29.18 7.75
C PRO A 303 5.33 28.38 7.82
N TYR A 304 4.41 28.66 6.90
CA TYR A 304 3.21 27.86 6.74
C TYR A 304 3.55 26.50 6.14
N CYS A 305 2.98 25.46 6.74
CA CYS A 305 3.03 24.11 6.24
C CYS A 305 1.72 23.41 6.58
N ALA A 306 1.00 22.94 5.56
CA ALA A 306 -0.32 22.32 5.68
C ALA A 306 -0.35 21.12 6.64
N GLU A 307 0.76 20.37 6.77
CA GLU A 307 0.83 19.24 7.71
C GLU A 307 0.93 19.72 9.16
N THR A 308 1.82 20.67 9.44
CA THR A 308 1.97 21.26 10.78
C THR A 308 0.77 22.12 11.19
N HIS A 309 0.15 22.79 10.22
CA HIS A 309 -0.97 23.71 10.40
C HIS A 309 -2.31 23.07 10.00
N ARG A 310 -2.41 21.73 10.02
CA ARG A 310 -3.58 20.96 9.59
C ARG A 310 -4.91 21.47 10.13
N ARG A 311 -4.92 22.07 11.32
CA ARG A 311 -6.10 22.66 11.99
C ARG A 311 -6.63 23.93 11.36
N HIS A 312 -5.73 24.66 10.71
CA HIS A 312 -6.02 25.87 9.97
C HIS A 312 -6.18 25.57 8.49
N THR A 313 -5.96 24.32 8.05
CA THR A 313 -6.07 23.90 6.66
C THR A 313 -7.36 23.13 6.42
N LEU A 314 -8.09 23.55 5.39
CA LEU A 314 -9.21 22.89 4.74
C LEU A 314 -8.68 22.12 3.53
N PHE A 315 -9.13 20.88 3.32
CA PHE A 315 -8.57 20.01 2.28
C PHE A 315 -9.54 19.75 1.13
N CYS A 316 -9.00 19.55 -0.07
CA CYS A 316 -9.79 19.25 -1.27
C CYS A 316 -10.61 17.95 -1.10
N GLY A 317 -11.93 18.04 -1.23
CA GLY A 317 -12.86 16.93 -1.11
C GLY A 317 -13.50 16.78 0.28
N THR A 318 -13.11 17.58 1.27
CA THR A 318 -13.79 17.58 2.58
C THR A 318 -15.12 18.32 2.51
N LEU A 319 -16.10 17.88 3.28
CA LEU A 319 -17.40 18.54 3.37
C LEU A 319 -17.40 19.54 4.53
N ILE A 320 -17.56 20.83 4.23
CA ILE A 320 -17.91 21.83 5.21
C ILE A 320 -19.35 21.56 5.65
N LEU A 321 -19.53 21.36 6.95
CA LEU A 321 -20.83 21.16 7.57
C LEU A 321 -21.41 22.49 8.05
N GLN A 322 -20.57 23.35 8.61
CA GLN A 322 -20.97 24.66 9.11
C GLN A 322 -19.77 25.62 9.14
N ALA A 323 -19.99 26.89 8.79
CA ALA A 323 -18.99 27.94 8.93
C ALA A 323 -19.56 29.10 9.77
N ARG A 324 -18.77 29.63 10.72
CA ARG A 324 -19.16 30.72 11.63
C ARG A 324 -18.15 31.85 11.59
N ALA A 325 -18.62 33.07 11.36
CA ALA A 325 -17.80 34.27 11.40
C ALA A 325 -17.87 34.91 12.80
N TYR A 326 -16.71 35.30 13.34
CA TYR A 326 -16.63 36.03 14.62
C TYR A 326 -16.37 37.53 14.42
N VAL A 327 -15.63 37.85 13.36
CA VAL A 327 -15.21 39.22 13.02
C VAL A 327 -15.56 39.46 11.56
N GLY A 328 -16.51 40.36 11.32
CA GLY A 328 -17.05 40.64 9.99
C GLY A 328 -18.14 39.64 9.54
N PRO A 329 -18.75 39.88 8.38
CA PRO A 329 -19.88 39.07 7.89
C PRO A 329 -19.47 37.70 7.31
N HIS A 330 -18.20 37.48 6.97
CA HIS A 330 -17.76 36.36 6.15
C HIS A 330 -16.62 35.54 6.76
N VAL A 331 -16.65 34.22 6.51
CA VAL A 331 -15.57 33.27 6.81
C VAL A 331 -14.68 33.14 5.57
N LEU A 332 -13.41 33.49 5.70
CA LEU A 332 -12.47 33.59 4.58
C LEU A 332 -11.39 32.52 4.66
N ALA A 333 -11.07 31.89 3.52
CA ALA A 333 -9.98 30.93 3.40
C ALA A 333 -9.14 31.17 2.13
N VAL A 334 -7.81 31.20 2.28
CA VAL A 334 -6.88 31.45 1.16
C VAL A 334 -6.41 30.14 0.56
N VAL A 335 -6.53 29.99 -0.76
CA VAL A 335 -6.11 28.79 -1.48
C VAL A 335 -4.59 28.60 -1.37
N THR A 336 -4.16 27.40 -1.00
CA THR A 336 -2.74 27.06 -0.85
C THR A 336 -2.25 26.07 -1.90
N ARG A 337 -3.07 25.09 -2.27
CA ARG A 337 -2.73 24.09 -3.31
C ARG A 337 -3.94 23.74 -4.15
N THR A 338 -3.72 23.45 -5.43
CA THR A 338 -4.75 23.12 -6.42
C THR A 338 -4.40 21.86 -7.23
N GLY A 339 -5.40 21.21 -7.81
CA GLY A 339 -5.27 20.05 -8.69
C GLY A 339 -4.53 18.87 -8.07
N PHE A 340 -3.58 18.29 -8.81
CA PHE A 340 -2.74 17.17 -8.36
C PHE A 340 -1.77 17.52 -7.22
N CYS A 341 -1.59 18.80 -6.89
CA CYS A 341 -0.75 19.24 -5.77
C CYS A 341 -1.50 19.18 -4.43
N THR A 342 -2.84 19.11 -4.45
CA THR A 342 -3.64 18.92 -3.22
C THR A 342 -3.38 17.57 -2.55
N ALA A 343 -3.74 17.44 -1.29
CA ALA A 343 -3.69 16.15 -0.57
C ALA A 343 -4.47 15.05 -1.32
N LYS A 344 -5.71 15.34 -1.75
CA LYS A 344 -6.54 14.41 -2.56
C LYS A 344 -5.88 14.09 -3.91
N GLY A 345 -5.32 15.09 -4.58
CA GLY A 345 -4.59 14.92 -5.85
C GLY A 345 -3.39 13.99 -5.73
N GLY A 346 -2.60 14.11 -4.65
CA GLY A 346 -1.48 13.22 -4.36
C GLY A 346 -1.90 11.77 -4.15
N LEU A 347 -3.05 11.54 -3.50
CA LEU A 347 -3.64 10.20 -3.34
C LEU A 347 -4.03 9.61 -4.70
N VAL A 348 -4.75 10.37 -5.53
CA VAL A 348 -5.19 9.92 -6.87
C VAL A 348 -4.00 9.63 -7.79
N SER A 349 -2.99 10.50 -7.83
CA SER A 349 -1.76 10.28 -8.63
C SER A 349 -1.10 8.94 -8.27
N SER A 350 -1.13 8.58 -6.99
CA SER A 350 -0.53 7.35 -6.50
C SER A 350 -1.33 6.09 -6.84
N ILE A 351 -2.65 6.20 -6.99
CA ILE A 351 -3.53 5.13 -7.48
C ILE A 351 -3.30 4.90 -8.98
N LEU A 352 -3.15 5.98 -9.76
CA LEU A 352 -2.89 5.92 -11.21
C LEU A 352 -1.49 5.40 -11.55
N HIS A 353 -0.52 5.67 -10.68
CA HIS A 353 0.89 5.35 -10.89
C HIS A 353 1.46 4.55 -9.71
N PRO A 354 1.00 3.29 -9.51
CA PRO A 354 1.44 2.46 -8.39
C PRO A 354 2.93 2.13 -8.51
N ARG A 355 3.57 1.88 -7.36
CA ARG A 355 4.96 1.37 -7.34
C ARG A 355 5.01 -0.02 -8.00
N PRO A 356 6.04 -0.31 -8.81
CA PRO A 356 6.18 -1.62 -9.45
C PRO A 356 6.29 -2.73 -8.39
N ILE A 357 5.63 -3.86 -8.62
CA ILE A 357 5.68 -5.02 -7.73
C ILE A 357 6.87 -5.90 -8.13
N ASN A 358 7.92 -5.92 -7.30
CA ASN A 358 9.11 -6.76 -7.52
C ASN A 358 8.91 -8.20 -7.05
N PHE A 359 7.97 -8.93 -7.67
CA PHE A 359 7.69 -10.32 -7.31
C PHE A 359 8.53 -11.31 -8.11
N LYS A 360 9.41 -12.05 -7.41
CA LYS A 360 10.36 -13.03 -7.98
C LYS A 360 9.68 -14.04 -8.92
N PHE A 361 8.46 -14.47 -8.62
CA PHE A 361 7.70 -15.42 -9.44
C PHE A 361 7.62 -14.99 -10.91
N TYR A 362 7.22 -13.74 -11.22
CA TYR A 362 7.08 -13.29 -12.61
C TYR A 362 8.43 -13.20 -13.33
N LYS A 363 9.46 -12.72 -12.65
CA LYS A 363 10.84 -12.66 -13.18
C LYS A 363 11.36 -14.07 -13.50
N HIS A 364 11.10 -15.05 -12.64
CA HIS A 364 11.46 -16.45 -12.87
C HIS A 364 10.61 -17.11 -13.95
N SER A 365 9.33 -16.73 -14.09
CA SER A 365 8.45 -17.21 -15.17
C SER A 365 9.04 -16.86 -16.54
N MET A 366 9.53 -15.63 -16.72
CA MET A 366 10.18 -15.22 -17.97
C MET A 366 11.48 -15.99 -18.25
N LYS A 367 12.29 -16.24 -17.21
CA LYS A 367 13.49 -17.10 -17.34
C LYS A 367 13.14 -18.53 -17.71
N PHE A 368 12.04 -19.06 -17.20
CA PHE A 368 11.55 -20.39 -17.54
C PHE A 368 11.06 -20.47 -18.99
N VAL A 369 10.29 -19.49 -19.46
CA VAL A 369 9.90 -19.40 -20.88
C VAL A 369 11.13 -19.37 -21.77
N ALA A 370 12.18 -18.62 -21.40
CA ALA A 370 13.44 -18.63 -22.15
C ALA A 370 14.13 -20.01 -22.16
N ALA A 371 14.07 -20.76 -21.05
CA ALA A 371 14.59 -22.14 -21.01
C ALA A 371 13.79 -23.09 -21.91
N LEU A 372 12.46 -22.94 -21.96
CA LEU A 372 11.61 -23.67 -22.90
C LEU A 372 11.96 -23.33 -24.36
N SER A 373 12.28 -22.08 -24.68
CA SER A 373 12.72 -21.70 -26.03
C SER A 373 14.01 -22.41 -26.46
N VAL A 374 14.94 -22.70 -25.54
CA VAL A 374 16.14 -23.50 -25.84
C VAL A 374 15.76 -24.94 -26.19
N LEU A 375 14.82 -25.53 -25.45
CA LEU A 375 14.32 -26.87 -25.75
C LEU A 375 13.58 -26.92 -27.09
N ALA A 376 12.75 -25.91 -27.39
CA ALA A 376 12.09 -25.76 -28.68
C ALA A 376 13.11 -25.74 -29.82
N LEU A 377 14.18 -24.94 -29.68
CA LEU A 377 15.25 -24.88 -30.67
C LEU A 377 15.90 -26.24 -30.93
N LEU A 378 16.22 -27.00 -29.87
CA LEU A 378 16.78 -28.34 -30.00
C LEU A 378 15.81 -29.30 -30.73
N GLY A 379 14.53 -29.26 -30.37
CA GLY A 379 13.49 -30.04 -31.05
C GLY A 379 13.34 -29.66 -32.53
N THR A 380 13.40 -28.37 -32.84
CA THR A 380 13.30 -27.85 -34.20
C THR A 380 14.49 -28.32 -35.04
N ILE A 381 15.71 -28.25 -34.49
CA ILE A 381 16.92 -28.77 -35.16
C ILE A 381 16.78 -30.27 -35.47
N TYR A 382 16.35 -31.07 -34.48
CA TYR A 382 16.10 -32.50 -34.67
C TYR A 382 15.04 -32.75 -35.75
N SER A 383 13.94 -32.00 -35.72
CA SER A 383 12.82 -32.16 -36.65
C SER A 383 13.23 -31.80 -38.08
N ILE A 384 13.99 -30.72 -38.27
CA ILE A 384 14.55 -30.34 -39.58
C ILE A 384 15.43 -31.46 -40.14
N PHE A 385 16.33 -32.03 -39.33
CA PHE A 385 17.20 -33.12 -39.76
C PHE A 385 16.42 -34.35 -40.23
N ILE A 386 15.41 -34.77 -39.45
CA ILE A 386 14.58 -35.93 -39.79
C ILE A 386 13.69 -35.67 -41.02
N LEU A 387 13.03 -34.51 -41.08
CA LEU A 387 12.15 -34.16 -42.21
C LEU A 387 12.94 -34.00 -43.52
N HIS A 388 14.16 -33.46 -43.45
CA HIS A 388 15.07 -33.42 -44.59
C HIS A 388 15.48 -34.83 -45.04
N GLY A 389 15.81 -35.72 -44.10
CA GLY A 389 16.08 -37.13 -44.39
C GLY A 389 14.90 -37.86 -45.04
N ASN A 390 13.67 -37.50 -44.65
CA ASN A 390 12.42 -38.02 -45.23
C ASN A 390 12.03 -37.38 -46.58
N ARG A 391 12.86 -36.47 -47.14
CA ARG A 391 12.63 -35.78 -48.43
C ARG A 391 11.33 -34.96 -48.48
N VAL A 392 10.91 -34.39 -47.36
CA VAL A 392 9.77 -33.46 -47.26
C VAL A 392 10.13 -32.13 -47.94
N PRO A 393 9.19 -31.45 -48.62
CA PRO A 393 9.50 -30.20 -49.31
C PRO A 393 9.83 -29.06 -48.32
N LEU A 394 10.69 -28.12 -48.76
CA LEU A 394 11.28 -27.09 -47.89
C LEU A 394 10.24 -26.17 -47.22
N ASN A 395 9.14 -25.84 -47.92
CA ASN A 395 8.05 -25.03 -47.38
C ASN A 395 7.40 -25.70 -46.16
N GLU A 396 7.12 -27.00 -46.23
CA GLU A 396 6.54 -27.76 -45.11
C GLU A 396 7.53 -27.90 -43.95
N ILE A 397 8.83 -28.10 -44.25
CA ILE A 397 9.87 -28.14 -43.22
C ILE A 397 9.91 -26.83 -42.42
N VAL A 398 9.85 -25.69 -43.11
CA VAL A 398 9.85 -24.36 -42.46
C VAL A 398 8.59 -24.15 -41.62
N ILE A 399 7.41 -24.49 -42.14
CA ILE A 399 6.14 -24.34 -41.41
C ILE A 399 6.15 -25.21 -40.15
N ARG A 400 6.52 -26.49 -40.24
CA ARG A 400 6.59 -27.41 -39.10
C ARG A 400 7.66 -27.04 -38.07
N ALA A 401 8.80 -26.52 -38.54
CA ALA A 401 9.86 -26.01 -37.66
C ALA A 401 9.38 -24.83 -36.80
N LEU A 402 8.57 -23.92 -37.39
CA LEU A 402 7.99 -22.78 -36.70
C LEU A 402 6.80 -23.19 -35.82
N ASP A 403 5.97 -24.14 -36.25
CA ASP A 403 4.85 -24.67 -35.47
C ASP A 403 5.33 -25.28 -34.14
N LEU A 404 6.44 -26.03 -34.17
CA LEU A 404 7.03 -26.60 -32.96
C LEU A 404 7.42 -25.55 -31.90
N VAL A 405 7.81 -24.35 -32.32
CA VAL A 405 8.07 -23.23 -31.41
C VAL A 405 6.78 -22.74 -30.75
N THR A 406 5.65 -22.76 -31.48
CA THR A 406 4.33 -22.37 -30.96
C THR A 406 3.77 -23.38 -29.96
N VAL A 407 4.01 -24.69 -30.18
CA VAL A 407 3.58 -25.77 -29.27
C VAL A 407 4.26 -25.68 -27.91
N VAL A 408 5.55 -25.30 -27.86
CA VAL A 408 6.31 -25.25 -26.60
C VAL A 408 5.89 -24.09 -25.68
N VAL A 409 5.48 -22.96 -26.25
CA VAL A 409 5.12 -21.75 -25.50
C VAL A 409 3.60 -21.65 -25.36
N PRO A 410 3.00 -22.03 -24.21
CA PRO A 410 1.56 -22.05 -24.05
C PRO A 410 0.96 -20.63 -24.14
N PRO A 411 0.10 -20.34 -25.12
CA PRO A 411 -0.48 -18.99 -25.30
C PRO A 411 -1.41 -18.61 -24.13
N ALA A 412 -2.02 -19.59 -23.46
CA ALA A 412 -2.94 -19.38 -22.35
C ALA A 412 -2.26 -19.12 -20.99
N LEU A 413 -0.92 -19.16 -20.90
CA LEU A 413 -0.19 -19.09 -19.63
C LEU A 413 -0.51 -17.84 -18.79
N PRO A 414 -0.53 -16.61 -19.33
CA PRO A 414 -0.88 -15.42 -18.53
C PRO A 414 -2.34 -15.40 -18.11
N ALA A 415 -3.23 -15.85 -18.99
CA ALA A 415 -4.66 -15.91 -18.71
C ALA A 415 -4.94 -16.87 -17.54
N ALA A 416 -4.33 -18.05 -17.56
CA ALA A 416 -4.46 -19.06 -16.51
C ALA A 416 -3.96 -18.56 -15.14
N MET A 417 -2.85 -17.83 -15.10
CA MET A 417 -2.36 -17.21 -13.87
C MET A 417 -3.31 -16.13 -13.34
N THR A 418 -3.94 -15.36 -14.23
CA THR A 418 -4.89 -14.31 -13.86
C THR A 418 -6.16 -14.92 -13.25
N VAL A 419 -6.69 -16.01 -13.83
CA VAL A 419 -7.88 -16.72 -13.33
C VAL A 419 -7.74 -17.13 -11.86
N CYS A 420 -6.56 -17.57 -11.44
CA CYS A 420 -6.27 -17.92 -10.03
C CYS A 420 -6.56 -16.74 -9.09
N THR A 421 -5.99 -15.57 -9.40
CA THR A 421 -6.14 -14.37 -8.58
C THR A 421 -7.56 -13.81 -8.60
N LEU A 422 -8.29 -13.96 -9.71
CA LEU A 422 -9.70 -13.56 -9.83
C LEU A 422 -10.61 -14.39 -8.93
N TYR A 423 -10.41 -15.70 -8.85
CA TYR A 423 -11.18 -16.53 -7.91
C TYR A 423 -10.87 -16.19 -6.46
N ALA A 424 -9.61 -15.94 -6.12
CA ALA A 424 -9.22 -15.49 -4.78
C ALA A 424 -9.84 -14.12 -4.44
N GLN A 425 -9.80 -13.16 -5.37
CA GLN A 425 -10.44 -11.85 -5.22
C GLN A 425 -11.96 -11.99 -5.02
N SER A 426 -12.62 -12.86 -5.78
CA SER A 426 -14.06 -13.11 -5.65
C SER A 426 -14.42 -13.70 -4.27
N ARG A 427 -13.60 -14.62 -3.74
CA ARG A 427 -13.80 -15.19 -2.39
C ARG A 427 -13.59 -14.16 -1.29
N LEU A 428 -12.52 -13.34 -1.38
CA LEU A 428 -12.28 -12.23 -0.45
C LEU A 428 -13.44 -11.23 -0.47
N ARG A 429 -13.95 -10.87 -1.65
CA ARG A 429 -15.10 -9.97 -1.79
C ARG A 429 -16.36 -10.51 -1.11
N ARG A 430 -16.60 -11.82 -1.17
CA ARG A 430 -17.73 -12.45 -0.45
C ARG A 430 -17.58 -12.39 1.08
N GLN A 431 -16.36 -12.21 1.57
CA GLN A 431 -16.04 -12.04 3.00
C GLN A 431 -15.95 -10.54 3.40
N GLY A 432 -16.39 -9.62 2.53
CA GLY A 432 -16.33 -8.18 2.82
C GLY A 432 -14.94 -7.55 2.63
N ILE A 433 -13.98 -8.27 2.03
CA ILE A 433 -12.62 -7.76 1.77
C ILE A 433 -12.46 -7.44 0.29
N PHE A 434 -12.35 -6.16 -0.03
CA PHE A 434 -12.19 -5.64 -1.38
C PHE A 434 -10.71 -5.50 -1.71
N CYS A 435 -10.29 -5.98 -2.88
CA CYS A 435 -8.91 -5.86 -3.35
C CYS A 435 -8.90 -5.09 -4.66
N ILE A 436 -8.15 -3.98 -4.70
CA ILE A 436 -8.03 -3.12 -5.89
C ILE A 436 -7.03 -3.71 -6.88
N HIS A 437 -5.95 -4.32 -6.37
CA HIS A 437 -4.85 -4.84 -7.19
C HIS A 437 -4.65 -6.35 -7.00
N PRO A 438 -5.29 -7.22 -7.82
CA PRO A 438 -5.32 -8.68 -7.61
C PRO A 438 -3.96 -9.36 -7.45
N LEU A 439 -2.92 -8.82 -8.09
CA LEU A 439 -1.55 -9.36 -7.98
C LEU A 439 -0.98 -9.28 -6.54
N ARG A 440 -1.47 -8.34 -5.70
CA ARG A 440 -1.05 -8.21 -4.31
C ARG A 440 -1.62 -9.32 -3.40
N ILE A 441 -2.64 -10.06 -3.86
CA ILE A 441 -3.16 -11.25 -3.15
C ILE A 441 -2.06 -12.28 -2.97
N ASN A 442 -1.25 -12.52 -4.01
CA ASN A 442 -0.13 -13.48 -3.97
C ASN A 442 0.98 -13.05 -2.98
N LEU A 443 1.18 -11.74 -2.77
CA LEU A 443 2.10 -11.21 -1.75
C LEU A 443 1.60 -11.48 -0.34
N GLY A 444 0.28 -11.50 -0.11
CA GLY A 444 -0.33 -11.93 1.16
C GLY A 444 0.14 -13.32 1.62
N GLY A 445 0.44 -14.22 0.66
CA GLY A 445 1.00 -15.54 0.96
C GLY A 445 2.45 -15.54 1.46
N LYS A 446 3.16 -14.41 1.34
CA LYS A 446 4.57 -14.23 1.69
C LYS A 446 4.82 -13.43 2.95
N LEU A 447 3.78 -12.83 3.50
CA LEU A 447 3.89 -12.00 4.69
C LEU A 447 4.68 -12.70 5.80
N GLN A 448 5.67 -11.97 6.31
CA GLN A 448 6.55 -12.40 7.40
C GLN A 448 6.24 -11.63 8.68
N LEU A 449 5.81 -10.39 8.50
CA LEU A 449 5.58 -9.43 9.55
C LEU A 449 4.34 -8.61 9.18
N VAL A 450 3.50 -8.34 10.17
CA VAL A 450 2.37 -7.43 10.04
C VAL A 450 2.50 -6.35 11.10
N CYS A 451 2.60 -5.10 10.66
CA CYS A 451 2.48 -3.91 11.49
C CYS A 451 0.99 -3.64 11.74
N PHE A 452 0.62 -3.37 12.99
CA PHE A 452 -0.72 -3.03 13.42
C PHE A 452 -0.71 -1.65 14.06
N ASP A 453 -1.62 -0.78 13.64
CA ASP A 453 -1.98 0.36 14.48
C ASP A 453 -2.70 -0.12 15.75
N LYS A 454 -2.72 0.71 16.79
CA LYS A 454 -3.32 0.36 18.08
C LYS A 454 -4.76 0.88 18.20
N THR A 455 -4.98 2.17 17.99
CA THR A 455 -6.28 2.82 18.24
C THR A 455 -7.20 2.50 17.08
N GLY A 456 -8.44 2.08 17.34
CA GLY A 456 -9.40 1.68 16.30
C GLY A 456 -9.04 0.47 15.44
N THR A 457 -7.79 -0.01 15.50
CA THR A 457 -7.34 -1.26 14.87
C THR A 457 -7.33 -2.43 15.86
N LEU A 458 -6.47 -2.40 16.90
CA LEU A 458 -6.40 -3.45 17.94
C LEU A 458 -7.41 -3.22 19.08
N THR A 459 -7.72 -1.95 19.33
CA THR A 459 -8.66 -1.48 20.36
C THR A 459 -9.93 -0.94 19.72
N GLU A 460 -11.02 -0.86 20.47
CA GLU A 460 -12.29 -0.29 20.01
C GLU A 460 -12.15 1.21 19.67
N ASP A 461 -13.09 1.73 18.88
CA ASP A 461 -13.14 3.14 18.52
C ASP A 461 -13.70 3.93 19.71
N GLY A 462 -12.82 4.59 20.46
CA GLY A 462 -13.19 5.46 21.59
C GLY A 462 -12.52 5.09 22.91
N LEU A 463 -12.79 5.92 23.92
CA LEU A 463 -12.28 5.78 25.28
C LEU A 463 -13.47 5.63 26.22
N ASP A 464 -13.39 4.66 27.13
CA ASP A 464 -14.41 4.50 28.17
C ASP A 464 -13.95 5.21 29.45
N VAL A 465 -14.83 6.01 30.06
CA VAL A 465 -14.54 6.72 31.31
C VAL A 465 -14.62 5.72 32.45
N MET A 466 -13.48 5.47 33.10
CA MET A 466 -13.43 4.59 34.27
C MET A 466 -13.86 5.36 35.53
N GLY A 467 -13.50 6.63 35.60
CA GLY A 467 -13.91 7.54 36.67
C GLY A 467 -12.99 8.75 36.78
N VAL A 468 -13.19 9.54 37.82
CA VAL A 468 -12.40 10.72 38.14
C VAL A 468 -11.82 10.58 39.54
N VAL A 469 -10.55 10.92 39.70
CA VAL A 469 -9.85 11.00 40.99
C VAL A 469 -9.85 12.47 41.42
N PRO A 470 -10.71 12.88 42.37
CA PRO A 470 -10.78 14.26 42.82
C PRO A 470 -9.61 14.60 43.74
N LEU A 471 -9.27 15.89 43.81
CA LEU A 471 -8.31 16.43 44.76
C LEU A 471 -9.02 17.28 45.83
N LYS A 472 -8.67 17.07 47.11
CA LYS A 472 -9.08 17.96 48.21
C LYS A 472 -7.86 18.42 48.99
N GLY A 473 -7.53 19.71 48.89
CA GLY A 473 -6.28 20.24 49.43
C GLY A 473 -5.06 19.63 48.72
N ARG A 474 -4.23 18.89 49.46
CA ARG A 474 -3.04 18.19 48.93
C ARG A 474 -3.16 16.66 48.88
N ALA A 475 -4.38 16.13 48.99
CA ALA A 475 -4.61 14.68 49.01
C ALA A 475 -5.59 14.26 47.90
N PHE A 476 -5.23 13.20 47.18
CA PHE A 476 -6.16 12.53 46.27
C PHE A 476 -7.24 11.78 47.04
N LEU A 477 -8.46 11.90 46.56
CA LEU A 477 -9.60 11.14 47.04
C LEU A 477 -9.76 9.84 46.23
N PRO A 478 -10.52 8.85 46.75
CA PRO A 478 -10.84 7.65 45.98
C PRO A 478 -11.49 7.97 44.64
N LEU A 479 -11.24 7.11 43.64
CA LEU A 479 -11.83 7.26 42.32
C LEU A 479 -13.37 7.18 42.39
N VAL A 480 -14.02 8.18 41.78
CA VAL A 480 -15.47 8.26 41.61
C VAL A 480 -15.81 7.71 40.22
N PRO A 481 -16.49 6.54 40.12
CA PRO A 481 -16.76 5.90 38.82
C PRO A 481 -17.72 6.68 37.92
N GLU A 482 -18.67 7.41 38.53
CA GLU A 482 -19.69 8.19 37.84
C GLU A 482 -19.46 9.70 38.07
N PRO A 483 -18.86 10.42 37.11
CA PRO A 483 -18.53 11.84 37.29
C PRO A 483 -19.74 12.74 37.57
N ARG A 484 -20.93 12.36 37.10
CA ARG A 484 -22.22 13.01 37.41
C ARG A 484 -22.55 13.09 38.91
N ARG A 485 -21.95 12.23 39.76
CA ARG A 485 -22.15 12.25 41.22
C ARG A 485 -21.17 13.15 41.96
N LEU A 486 -20.28 13.86 41.25
CA LEU A 486 -19.37 14.82 41.86
C LEU A 486 -20.16 16.05 42.36
N PRO A 487 -19.75 16.65 43.49
CA PRO A 487 -20.35 17.91 43.94
C PRO A 487 -20.14 19.01 42.90
N VAL A 488 -21.12 19.91 42.78
CA VAL A 488 -21.01 21.07 41.89
C VAL A 488 -19.86 21.95 42.37
N GLY A 489 -18.81 22.02 41.56
CA GLY A 489 -17.57 22.71 41.87
C GLY A 489 -16.62 22.76 40.68
N PRO A 490 -15.38 23.25 40.88
CA PRO A 490 -14.43 23.47 39.80
C PRO A 490 -14.13 22.23 38.96
N LEU A 491 -14.05 21.05 39.58
CA LEU A 491 -13.76 19.79 38.89
C LEU A 491 -14.90 19.36 37.94
N LEU A 492 -16.15 19.42 38.40
CA LEU A 492 -17.30 19.08 37.56
C LEU A 492 -17.46 20.10 36.42
N ARG A 493 -17.27 21.40 36.71
CA ARG A 493 -17.26 22.44 35.68
C ARG A 493 -16.15 22.24 34.65
N ALA A 494 -14.95 21.86 35.08
CA ALA A 494 -13.84 21.54 34.17
C ALA A 494 -14.17 20.38 33.23
N LEU A 495 -14.75 19.29 33.75
CA LEU A 495 -15.19 18.14 32.96
C LEU A 495 -16.32 18.49 31.98
N ALA A 496 -17.24 19.36 32.40
CA ALA A 496 -18.38 19.77 31.57
C ALA A 496 -18.01 20.81 30.51
N THR A 497 -17.02 21.68 30.72
CA THR A 497 -16.78 22.85 29.84
C THR A 497 -15.46 22.81 29.08
N CYS A 498 -14.44 22.11 29.57
CA CYS A 498 -13.12 22.08 28.95
C CYS A 498 -13.10 21.09 27.78
N HIS A 499 -13.84 21.38 26.70
CA HIS A 499 -13.92 20.52 25.52
C HIS A 499 -14.01 21.33 24.21
N ALA A 500 -13.80 20.65 23.09
CA ALA A 500 -13.94 21.22 21.75
C ALA A 500 -15.20 20.73 21.01
N LEU A 501 -16.16 20.10 21.71
CA LEU A 501 -17.45 19.70 21.12
C LEU A 501 -18.23 20.90 20.59
N SER A 502 -18.96 20.65 19.51
CA SER A 502 -19.95 21.54 18.91
C SER A 502 -21.28 20.82 18.69
N ARG A 503 -22.38 21.55 18.46
CA ARG A 503 -23.71 20.95 18.23
C ARG A 503 -24.06 21.04 16.75
N LEU A 504 -24.23 19.88 16.11
CA LEU A 504 -24.66 19.77 14.72
C LEU A 504 -26.04 19.09 14.67
N GLN A 505 -27.07 19.79 14.20
CA GLN A 505 -28.44 19.25 14.08
C GLN A 505 -28.91 18.51 15.36
N ASP A 506 -28.78 19.16 16.52
CA ASP A 506 -29.10 18.61 17.85
C ASP A 506 -28.24 17.46 18.39
N THR A 507 -27.17 17.08 17.69
CA THR A 507 -26.21 16.08 18.19
C THR A 507 -24.89 16.74 18.60
N PRO A 508 -24.33 16.43 19.77
CA PRO A 508 -22.98 16.86 20.12
C PRO A 508 -21.96 16.09 19.29
N VAL A 509 -21.05 16.81 18.65
CA VAL A 509 -20.07 16.30 17.71
C VAL A 509 -18.69 16.85 18.06
N GLY A 510 -17.68 15.99 18.05
CA GLY A 510 -16.28 16.36 18.26
C GLY A 510 -15.45 15.15 18.69
N ASP A 511 -14.32 15.40 19.34
CA ASP A 511 -13.40 14.33 19.76
C ASP A 511 -14.12 13.28 20.65
N PRO A 512 -13.97 11.97 20.39
CA PRO A 512 -14.63 10.93 21.18
C PRO A 512 -14.27 10.95 22.67
N MET A 513 -13.06 11.38 23.05
CA MET A 513 -12.67 11.58 24.44
C MET A 513 -13.53 12.66 25.09
N ASP A 514 -13.67 13.79 24.41
CA ASP A 514 -14.43 14.95 24.87
C ASP A 514 -15.91 14.59 24.99
N LEU A 515 -16.43 13.86 24.01
CA LEU A 515 -17.82 13.38 24.00
C LEU A 515 -18.07 12.49 25.22
N LYS A 516 -17.22 11.49 25.45
CA LYS A 516 -17.36 10.57 26.58
C LYS A 516 -17.17 11.26 27.93
N MET A 517 -16.26 12.24 28.00
CA MET A 517 -16.06 13.06 29.19
C MET A 517 -17.33 13.85 29.52
N VAL A 518 -17.94 14.56 28.56
CA VAL A 518 -19.16 15.34 28.78
C VAL A 518 -20.39 14.45 29.04
N GLU A 519 -20.55 13.35 28.29
CA GLU A 519 -21.61 12.35 28.55
C GLU A 519 -21.56 11.79 29.97
N SER A 520 -20.34 11.63 30.53
CA SER A 520 -20.15 11.11 31.88
C SER A 520 -20.62 12.08 32.98
N THR A 521 -20.65 13.39 32.71
CA THR A 521 -21.16 14.42 33.64
C THR A 521 -22.68 14.58 33.55
N GLY A 522 -23.29 14.21 32.41
CA GLY A 522 -24.72 14.43 32.15
C GLY A 522 -25.10 15.86 31.76
N TRP A 523 -24.12 16.75 31.58
CA TRP A 523 -24.35 18.11 31.10
C TRP A 523 -24.60 18.13 29.59
N VAL A 524 -25.40 19.09 29.13
CA VAL A 524 -25.79 19.20 27.72
C VAL A 524 -25.27 20.51 27.14
N LEU A 525 -24.67 20.42 25.95
CA LEU A 525 -24.19 21.55 25.18
C LEU A 525 -25.36 22.19 24.41
N GLU A 526 -25.57 23.49 24.58
CA GLU A 526 -26.47 24.31 23.79
C GLU A 526 -25.67 25.42 23.08
N GLU A 527 -25.93 25.60 21.79
CA GLU A 527 -25.26 26.61 20.95
C GLU A 527 -26.23 27.66 20.41
N GLU A 528 -27.42 27.79 21.00
CA GLU A 528 -28.33 28.86 20.63
C GLU A 528 -27.82 30.21 21.15
N PRO A 529 -28.04 31.32 20.41
CA PRO A 529 -27.87 32.65 20.96
C PRO A 529 -28.91 32.83 22.06
N ALA A 530 -28.57 32.46 23.29
CA ALA A 530 -29.46 32.67 24.41
C ALA A 530 -29.67 34.18 24.56
N GLU A 531 -30.90 34.64 24.34
CA GLU A 531 -31.39 35.96 24.79
C GLU A 531 -31.50 36.00 26.33
N ASP A 532 -30.60 35.35 27.06
CA ASP A 532 -30.60 35.29 28.53
C ASP A 532 -29.67 36.38 29.10
N LEU A 533 -30.34 37.41 29.62
CA LEU A 533 -29.87 38.70 30.13
C LEU A 533 -28.87 38.65 31.32
N ALA A 534 -27.64 38.16 31.15
CA ALA A 534 -26.57 38.37 32.13
C ALA A 534 -25.36 39.18 31.61
N PHE A 535 -25.03 39.11 30.31
CA PHE A 535 -23.83 39.76 29.74
C PHE A 535 -24.01 40.35 28.32
N GLY A 536 -25.23 40.56 27.84
CA GLY A 536 -25.52 41.39 26.66
C GLY A 536 -24.77 41.11 25.34
N THR A 537 -24.10 39.96 25.16
CA THR A 537 -23.30 39.65 23.97
C THR A 537 -23.20 38.15 23.67
N GLN A 538 -22.95 37.82 22.39
CA GLN A 538 -22.79 36.46 21.86
C GLN A 538 -21.72 35.67 22.62
N VAL A 539 -22.09 34.51 23.19
CA VAL A 539 -21.18 33.53 23.81
C VAL A 539 -20.86 32.39 22.85
N LEU A 540 -19.72 31.71 22.99
CA LEU A 540 -19.33 30.63 22.08
C LEU A 540 -20.21 29.39 22.23
N ALA A 541 -20.56 29.05 23.46
CA ALA A 541 -21.53 27.99 23.79
C ALA A 541 -21.98 28.08 25.25
N VAL A 542 -23.10 27.44 25.58
CA VAL A 542 -23.63 27.33 26.94
C VAL A 542 -23.73 25.86 27.33
N MET A 543 -23.17 25.49 28.48
CA MET A 543 -23.32 24.17 29.07
C MET A 543 -24.42 24.22 30.13
N ARG A 544 -25.52 23.49 29.90
CA ARG A 544 -26.62 23.39 30.87
C ARG A 544 -26.49 22.10 31.70
N PRO A 545 -26.78 22.17 33.02
CA PRO A 545 -26.83 20.99 33.87
C PRO A 545 -28.04 20.09 33.54
N PRO A 546 -27.99 18.79 33.89
CA PRO A 546 -29.10 17.86 33.64
C PRO A 546 -30.40 18.28 34.33
N LEU A 547 -31.53 18.14 33.63
CA LEU A 547 -32.88 18.52 34.11
C LEU A 547 -33.48 17.50 35.12
N TRP A 548 -32.91 16.30 35.24
CA TRP A 548 -33.43 15.20 36.04
C TRP A 548 -32.46 14.84 37.17
N GLU A 549 -32.73 15.39 38.36
CA GLU A 549 -32.44 14.89 39.73
C GLU A 549 -32.37 16.06 40.74
N LEU A 550 -33.44 16.85 40.82
CA LEU A 550 -33.67 17.83 41.90
C LEU A 550 -34.21 17.18 43.20
N GLN A 551 -34.07 15.85 43.37
CA GLN A 551 -34.84 15.13 44.39
C GLN A 551 -34.10 14.25 45.41
N LEU A 552 -32.77 14.16 45.44
CA LEU A 552 -32.09 13.45 46.54
C LEU A 552 -30.74 14.07 46.93
N GLN A 553 -30.79 15.19 47.65
CA GLN A 553 -29.93 15.62 48.77
C GLN A 553 -29.92 17.15 48.83
N GLU A 554 -29.95 17.69 50.05
CA GLU A 554 -29.80 19.11 50.36
C GLU A 554 -28.55 19.68 49.67
N MET A 555 -28.72 20.29 48.51
CA MET A 555 -27.68 21.06 47.82
C MET A 555 -27.91 22.53 48.15
N ASP A 556 -26.91 23.19 48.72
CA ASP A 556 -26.98 24.61 49.11
C ASP A 556 -27.17 25.56 47.91
N GLU A 557 -26.83 25.15 46.68
CA GLU A 557 -27.06 25.93 45.46
C GLU A 557 -27.44 25.03 44.25
N PRO A 558 -28.46 25.40 43.45
CA PRO A 558 -28.80 24.70 42.22
C PRO A 558 -27.71 24.89 41.16
N PRO A 559 -27.40 23.88 40.33
CA PRO A 559 -26.42 24.03 39.26
C PRO A 559 -26.91 25.07 38.23
N VAL A 560 -26.06 26.05 37.93
CA VAL A 560 -26.34 27.17 37.02
C VAL A 560 -25.71 26.88 35.64
N PRO A 561 -26.33 27.31 34.53
CA PRO A 561 -25.70 27.24 33.20
C PRO A 561 -24.35 27.97 33.17
N VAL A 562 -23.38 27.38 32.48
CA VAL A 562 -22.01 27.91 32.34
C VAL A 562 -21.74 28.29 30.89
N SER A 563 -21.36 29.54 30.66
CA SER A 563 -21.06 30.10 29.35
C SER A 563 -19.57 30.00 29.04
N VAL A 564 -19.23 29.52 27.85
CA VAL A 564 -17.85 29.48 27.33
C VAL A 564 -17.55 30.76 26.58
N LEU A 565 -16.55 31.52 27.06
CA LEU A 565 -16.15 32.82 26.52
C LEU A 565 -15.04 32.68 25.47
N HIS A 566 -14.05 31.84 25.74
CA HIS A 566 -12.92 31.62 24.84
C HIS A 566 -12.38 30.19 24.95
N ARG A 567 -11.84 29.64 23.86
CA ARG A 567 -11.31 28.27 23.80
C ARG A 567 -9.92 28.28 23.18
N PHE A 568 -8.94 27.71 23.89
CA PHE A 568 -7.65 27.36 23.32
C PHE A 568 -7.64 25.87 23.00
N PRO A 569 -7.81 25.47 21.73
CA PRO A 569 -7.95 24.06 21.35
C PRO A 569 -6.69 23.25 21.68
N PHE A 570 -6.86 21.94 21.81
CA PHE A 570 -5.82 20.99 22.26
C PHE A 570 -4.56 21.03 21.40
N SER A 571 -3.41 21.56 21.78
CA SER A 571 -2.24 21.45 20.91
C SER A 571 -1.51 20.12 21.11
N SER A 572 -1.23 19.35 20.04
CA SER A 572 -0.46 18.09 20.16
C SER A 572 0.99 18.31 20.61
N ALA A 573 1.58 19.45 20.22
CA ALA A 573 2.93 19.82 20.65
C ALA A 573 2.96 20.21 22.15
N LEU A 574 1.91 20.88 22.63
CA LEU A 574 1.79 21.30 24.04
C LEU A 574 1.07 20.27 24.94
N GLN A 575 0.45 19.26 24.32
CA GLN A 575 -0.35 18.17 24.90
C GLN A 575 -1.47 18.62 25.86
N ARG A 576 -2.11 19.76 25.60
CA ARG A 576 -3.14 20.33 26.47
C ARG A 576 -4.09 21.28 25.74
N MET A 577 -5.26 21.51 26.33
CA MET A 577 -6.24 22.53 25.94
C MET A 577 -6.73 23.31 27.14
N SER A 578 -7.27 24.50 26.89
CA SER A 578 -7.84 25.36 27.92
C SER A 578 -9.09 26.08 27.43
N VAL A 579 -9.98 26.42 28.36
CA VAL A 579 -11.20 27.19 28.09
C VAL A 579 -11.36 28.26 29.16
N VAL A 580 -11.97 29.38 28.79
CA VAL A 580 -12.34 30.46 29.70
C VAL A 580 -13.86 30.50 29.78
N VAL A 581 -14.40 30.46 30.98
CA VAL A 581 -15.84 30.36 31.23
C VAL A 581 -16.32 31.37 32.26
N SER A 582 -17.62 31.67 32.23
CA SER A 582 -18.31 32.50 33.21
C SER A 582 -19.74 31.97 33.41
N TRP A 583 -20.37 32.28 34.55
CA TRP A 583 -21.76 31.90 34.83
C TRP A 583 -22.48 33.02 35.60
N PRO A 584 -23.82 33.05 35.57
CA PRO A 584 -24.60 33.99 36.36
C PRO A 584 -24.23 33.94 37.85
N GLY A 585 -23.80 35.08 38.41
CA GLY A 585 -23.37 35.19 39.80
C GLY A 585 -21.89 34.89 40.07
N ALA A 586 -21.09 34.53 39.04
CA ALA A 586 -19.65 34.39 39.18
C ALA A 586 -18.99 35.76 39.45
N PRO A 587 -18.14 35.91 40.48
CA PRO A 587 -17.45 37.18 40.76
C PRO A 587 -16.40 37.52 39.68
N GLN A 588 -15.84 36.51 39.02
CA GLN A 588 -14.82 36.65 37.98
C GLN A 588 -14.87 35.43 37.04
N PRO A 589 -14.44 35.56 35.77
CA PRO A 589 -14.27 34.41 34.87
C PRO A 589 -13.24 33.40 35.42
N GLU A 590 -13.41 32.13 35.07
CA GLU A 590 -12.46 31.07 35.42
C GLU A 590 -11.91 30.40 34.15
N ALA A 591 -10.63 30.05 34.19
CA ALA A 591 -9.98 29.22 33.20
C ALA A 591 -9.92 27.76 33.67
N TYR A 592 -10.25 26.83 32.78
CA TYR A 592 -10.08 25.39 32.98
C TYR A 592 -9.13 24.82 31.95
N VAL A 593 -8.18 24.00 32.40
CA VAL A 593 -7.15 23.37 31.57
C VAL A 593 -7.23 21.87 31.71
N LYS A 594 -7.14 21.15 30.59
CA LYS A 594 -6.96 19.69 30.58
C LYS A 594 -5.81 19.28 29.67
N GLY A 595 -5.10 18.21 30.02
CA GLY A 595 -3.98 17.74 29.22
C GLY A 595 -3.21 16.58 29.83
N SER A 596 -2.03 16.31 29.27
CA SER A 596 -1.11 15.31 29.82
C SER A 596 -0.79 15.63 31.28
N PRO A 597 -0.85 14.65 32.19
CA PRO A 597 -0.70 14.89 33.62
C PRO A 597 0.59 15.60 34.00
N GLU A 598 1.73 15.22 33.41
CA GLU A 598 3.03 15.80 33.75
C GLU A 598 3.14 17.26 33.32
N LEU A 599 2.67 17.59 32.11
CA LEU A 599 2.73 18.97 31.61
C LEU A 599 1.73 19.88 32.34
N VAL A 600 0.51 19.40 32.62
CA VAL A 600 -0.47 20.22 33.37
C VAL A 600 0.02 20.43 34.81
N ALA A 601 0.57 19.41 35.47
CA ALA A 601 1.16 19.56 36.80
C ALA A 601 2.32 20.55 36.80
N GLY A 602 3.14 20.59 35.74
CA GLY A 602 4.23 21.56 35.58
C GLY A 602 3.76 23.02 35.42
N LEU A 603 2.50 23.25 35.03
CA LEU A 603 1.88 24.58 34.94
C LEU A 603 1.11 24.97 36.21
N CYS A 604 0.93 24.02 37.14
CA CYS A 604 0.26 24.26 38.40
C CYS A 604 1.22 24.83 39.45
N ASN A 605 0.68 25.58 40.40
CA ASN A 605 1.41 26.00 41.58
C ASN A 605 1.88 24.75 42.34
N PRO A 606 3.18 24.62 42.69
CA PRO A 606 3.72 23.42 43.35
C PRO A 606 2.99 23.06 44.64
N GLU A 607 2.41 24.06 45.32
CA GLU A 607 1.63 23.88 46.54
C GLU A 607 0.29 23.16 46.34
N THR A 608 -0.23 23.13 45.11
CA THR A 608 -1.50 22.45 44.77
C THR A 608 -1.29 21.02 44.28
N VAL A 609 -0.05 20.65 43.95
CA VAL A 609 0.28 19.30 43.43
C VAL A 609 0.66 18.39 44.60
N PRO A 610 -0.04 17.26 44.82
CA PRO A 610 0.30 16.30 45.87
C PRO A 610 1.68 15.68 45.69
N THR A 611 2.35 15.35 46.79
CA THR A 611 3.67 14.69 46.75
C THR A 611 3.60 13.28 46.17
N ASP A 612 2.45 12.60 46.26
CA ASP A 612 2.21 11.26 45.73
C ASP A 612 1.70 11.26 44.26
N PHE A 613 1.62 12.43 43.62
CA PHE A 613 1.15 12.57 42.23
C PHE A 613 1.83 11.62 41.25
N ALA A 614 3.16 11.58 41.23
CA ALA A 614 3.91 10.75 40.32
C ALA A 614 3.66 9.25 40.56
N GLN A 615 3.53 8.84 41.82
CA GLN A 615 3.27 7.45 42.19
C GLN A 615 1.86 7.01 41.79
N LEU A 616 0.86 7.85 42.02
CA LEU A 616 -0.53 7.57 41.64
C LEU A 616 -0.68 7.54 40.12
N LEU A 617 -0.11 8.51 39.40
CA LEU A 617 -0.07 8.52 37.93
C LEU A 617 0.59 7.25 37.39
N GLN A 618 1.72 6.84 37.96
CA GLN A 618 2.40 5.61 37.59
C GLN A 618 1.52 4.37 37.82
N SER A 619 0.74 4.32 38.91
CA SER A 619 -0.13 3.18 39.21
C SER A 619 -1.22 2.97 38.14
N TYR A 620 -1.86 4.06 37.67
CA TYR A 620 -2.87 3.98 36.62
C TYR A 620 -2.26 3.75 35.23
N THR A 621 -1.17 4.44 34.91
CA THR A 621 -0.52 4.28 33.60
C THR A 621 0.13 2.91 33.43
N ALA A 622 0.71 2.33 34.50
CA ALA A 622 1.23 0.96 34.50
C ALA A 622 0.12 -0.10 34.38
N ALA A 623 -1.10 0.22 34.82
CA ALA A 623 -2.29 -0.60 34.59
C ALA A 623 -2.91 -0.38 33.19
N GLY A 624 -2.31 0.48 32.36
CA GLY A 624 -2.73 0.72 30.98
C GLY A 624 -3.86 1.74 30.80
N TYR A 625 -4.24 2.44 31.87
CA TYR A 625 -5.24 3.51 31.77
C TYR A 625 -4.64 4.76 31.12
N ARG A 626 -5.47 5.46 30.36
CA ARG A 626 -5.18 6.80 29.87
C ARG A 626 -5.62 7.80 30.93
N VAL A 627 -4.69 8.62 31.39
CA VAL A 627 -4.93 9.59 32.46
C VAL A 627 -4.80 11.00 31.89
N VAL A 628 -5.75 11.87 32.23
CA VAL A 628 -5.77 13.29 31.85
C VAL A 628 -5.87 14.12 33.12
N ALA A 629 -4.99 15.10 33.32
CA ALA A 629 -5.10 16.00 34.46
C ALA A 629 -5.98 17.20 34.12
N LEU A 630 -6.70 17.68 35.15
CA LEU A 630 -7.57 18.85 35.10
C LEU A 630 -7.07 19.89 36.11
N ALA A 631 -7.04 21.15 35.71
CA ALA A 631 -6.62 22.27 36.55
C ALA A 631 -7.48 23.51 36.28
N SER A 632 -7.48 24.47 37.22
CA SER A 632 -8.22 25.72 37.09
C SER A 632 -7.46 26.94 37.58
N LYS A 633 -7.85 28.12 37.08
CA LYS A 633 -7.37 29.42 37.56
C LYS A 633 -8.46 30.50 37.47
N PRO A 634 -8.71 31.28 38.54
CA PRO A 634 -9.55 32.47 38.44
C PRO A 634 -8.85 33.58 37.65
N LEU A 635 -9.60 34.32 36.82
CA LEU A 635 -9.10 35.41 35.98
C LEU A 635 -9.70 36.76 36.38
N PRO A 636 -9.15 37.45 37.41
CA PRO A 636 -9.69 38.71 37.93
C PRO A 636 -9.63 39.90 36.96
N THR A 637 -8.77 39.85 35.94
CA THR A 637 -8.48 40.97 35.03
C THR A 637 -9.39 41.04 33.79
N VAL A 638 -10.30 40.08 33.60
CA VAL A 638 -11.11 39.98 32.38
C VAL A 638 -12.53 40.49 32.67
N THR A 639 -12.82 41.73 32.25
CA THR A 639 -14.11 42.39 32.50
C THR A 639 -15.05 42.43 31.28
N SER A 640 -14.56 42.10 30.08
CA SER A 640 -15.34 42.09 28.83
C SER A 640 -15.00 40.88 27.93
N LEU A 641 -15.91 40.54 26.99
CA LEU A 641 -15.72 39.46 26.02
C LEU A 641 -14.54 39.71 25.08
N GLU A 642 -14.39 40.95 24.60
CA GLU A 642 -13.26 41.35 23.73
C GLU A 642 -11.92 41.17 24.46
N ALA A 643 -11.86 41.52 25.76
CA ALA A 643 -10.69 41.27 26.58
C ALA A 643 -10.42 39.77 26.78
N ALA A 644 -11.47 38.94 26.89
CA ALA A 644 -11.34 37.49 26.98
C ALA A 644 -10.81 36.87 25.67
N GLN A 645 -11.19 37.40 24.51
CA GLN A 645 -10.74 36.93 23.19
C GLN A 645 -9.30 37.37 22.85
N GLN A 646 -8.80 38.45 23.46
CA GLN A 646 -7.42 38.91 23.30
C GLN A 646 -6.43 38.21 24.25
N LEU A 647 -6.90 37.34 25.14
CA LEU A 647 -6.04 36.58 26.04
C LEU A 647 -5.07 35.72 25.24
N THR A 648 -3.80 35.75 25.64
CA THR A 648 -2.82 34.82 25.10
C THR A 648 -2.82 33.54 25.91
N ARG A 649 -2.54 32.43 25.22
CA ARG A 649 -2.50 31.09 25.83
C ARG A 649 -1.59 31.05 27.07
N ASP A 650 -0.43 31.70 27.00
CA ASP A 650 0.54 31.72 28.09
C ASP A 650 0.00 32.40 29.37
N THR A 651 -0.82 33.44 29.25
CA THR A 651 -1.42 34.10 30.43
C THR A 651 -2.43 33.22 31.16
N VAL A 652 -3.15 32.40 30.39
CA VAL A 652 -4.19 31.49 30.90
C VAL A 652 -3.56 30.22 31.47
N GLU A 653 -2.50 29.71 30.86
CA GLU A 653 -1.85 28.44 31.18
C GLU A 653 -0.64 28.59 32.12
N GLN A 654 -0.73 29.42 33.14
CA GLN A 654 0.31 29.62 34.17
C GLN A 654 -0.31 29.75 35.56
N GLU A 655 0.39 29.30 36.60
CA GLU A 655 -0.03 29.40 38.02
C GLU A 655 -1.39 28.74 38.29
N LEU A 656 -1.62 27.57 37.69
CA LEU A 656 -2.89 26.85 37.80
C LEU A 656 -3.02 26.14 39.17
N SER A 657 -4.23 25.78 39.56
CA SER A 657 -4.49 24.89 40.70
C SER A 657 -4.96 23.54 40.20
N LEU A 658 -4.28 22.46 40.58
CA LEU A 658 -4.66 21.10 40.19
C LEU A 658 -6.02 20.71 40.82
N LEU A 659 -6.91 20.13 40.02
CA LEU A 659 -8.26 19.72 40.45
C LEU A 659 -8.43 18.22 40.62
N GLY A 660 -7.77 17.43 39.78
CA GLY A 660 -7.92 15.97 39.78
C GLY A 660 -7.47 15.32 38.48
N LEU A 661 -7.70 14.01 38.39
CA LEU A 661 -7.34 13.18 37.24
C LEU A 661 -8.58 12.49 36.66
N LEU A 662 -8.79 12.60 35.35
CA LEU A 662 -9.73 11.79 34.60
C LEU A 662 -9.02 10.49 34.17
N VAL A 663 -9.60 9.34 34.52
CA VAL A 663 -9.04 8.02 34.19
C VAL A 663 -9.94 7.33 33.17
N MET A 664 -9.35 6.93 32.05
CA MET A 664 -10.03 6.30 30.92
C MET A 664 -9.34 5.00 30.53
N ARG A 665 -10.06 4.08 29.88
CA ARG A 665 -9.52 2.80 29.39
C ARG A 665 -9.74 2.61 27.89
N ASN A 666 -8.74 2.03 27.24
CA ASN A 666 -8.83 1.52 25.87
C ASN A 666 -9.16 0.03 25.91
N LEU A 667 -10.34 -0.35 25.44
CA LEU A 667 -10.76 -1.75 25.40
C LEU A 667 -10.22 -2.44 24.14
N LEU A 668 -9.69 -3.65 24.30
CA LEU A 668 -9.29 -4.50 23.18
C LEU A 668 -10.55 -4.98 22.45
N LYS A 669 -10.52 -4.98 21.10
CA LYS A 669 -11.57 -5.66 20.33
C LYS A 669 -11.56 -7.15 20.69
N PRO A 670 -12.73 -7.80 20.82
CA PRO A 670 -12.81 -9.20 21.25
C PRO A 670 -12.08 -10.15 20.29
N GLN A 671 -11.95 -9.79 19.01
CA GLN A 671 -11.24 -10.58 18.00
C GLN A 671 -9.71 -10.36 18.02
N THR A 672 -9.19 -9.37 18.74
CA THR A 672 -7.77 -8.99 18.67
C THR A 672 -6.87 -10.11 19.21
N THR A 673 -7.10 -10.56 20.44
CA THR A 673 -6.32 -11.61 21.10
C THR A 673 -6.25 -12.92 20.31
N PRO A 674 -7.36 -13.51 19.81
CA PRO A 674 -7.27 -14.76 19.05
C PRO A 674 -6.50 -14.60 17.72
N VAL A 675 -6.59 -13.46 17.04
CA VAL A 675 -5.86 -13.20 15.80
C VAL A 675 -4.36 -13.07 16.04
N ILE A 676 -3.94 -12.27 17.04
CA ILE A 676 -2.52 -12.11 17.39
C ILE A 676 -1.90 -13.45 17.80
N GLN A 677 -2.62 -14.26 18.58
CA GLN A 677 -2.17 -15.61 18.92
C GLN A 677 -2.03 -16.52 17.70
N ALA A 678 -2.95 -16.44 16.73
CA ALA A 678 -2.87 -17.22 15.49
C ALA A 678 -1.63 -16.83 14.65
N LEU A 679 -1.31 -15.53 14.56
CA LEU A 679 -0.10 -15.04 13.88
C LEU A 679 1.17 -15.52 14.59
N ARG A 680 1.21 -15.43 15.92
CA ARG A 680 2.34 -15.89 16.74
C ARG A 680 2.57 -17.39 16.60
N ARG A 681 1.51 -18.21 16.66
CA ARG A 681 1.57 -19.67 16.44
C ARG A 681 2.11 -20.06 15.06
N THR A 682 1.97 -19.17 14.08
CA THR A 682 2.39 -19.37 12.68
C THR A 682 3.72 -18.70 12.33
N ARG A 683 4.42 -18.14 13.33
CA ARG A 683 5.71 -17.42 13.20
C ARG A 683 5.62 -16.22 12.25
N ILE A 684 4.45 -15.58 12.18
CA ILE A 684 4.29 -14.26 11.57
C ILE A 684 4.46 -13.24 12.68
N ARG A 685 5.46 -12.36 12.55
CA ARG A 685 5.76 -11.35 13.57
C ARG A 685 4.66 -10.29 13.56
N ALA A 686 4.02 -10.07 14.69
CA ALA A 686 3.12 -8.95 14.88
C ALA A 686 3.91 -7.80 15.53
N VAL A 687 3.84 -6.61 14.94
CA VAL A 687 4.49 -5.40 15.45
C VAL A 687 3.42 -4.36 15.68
N MET A 688 3.37 -3.77 16.87
CA MET A 688 2.52 -2.62 17.15
C MET A 688 3.25 -1.33 16.77
N VAL A 689 2.59 -0.47 16.01
CA VAL A 689 3.12 0.86 15.64
C VAL A 689 2.05 1.88 16.04
N THR A 690 2.34 2.75 17.00
CA THR A 690 1.33 3.66 17.56
C THR A 690 1.90 5.03 17.93
N GLY A 691 1.03 6.04 17.93
CA GLY A 691 1.32 7.37 18.47
C GLY A 691 1.16 7.46 20.00
N ASP A 692 0.58 6.44 20.64
CA ASP A 692 0.33 6.44 22.09
C ASP A 692 1.62 6.33 22.93
N ASN A 693 1.50 6.60 24.23
CA ASN A 693 2.58 6.40 25.19
C ASN A 693 2.99 4.91 25.27
N LEU A 694 4.28 4.67 25.48
CA LEU A 694 4.88 3.34 25.55
C LEU A 694 4.21 2.45 26.60
N GLN A 695 3.91 2.95 27.79
CA GLN A 695 3.30 2.13 28.86
C GLN A 695 1.92 1.59 28.49
N THR A 696 1.09 2.43 27.87
CA THR A 696 -0.23 2.02 27.34
C THR A 696 -0.04 0.99 26.22
N ALA A 697 0.88 1.24 25.29
CA ALA A 697 1.17 0.33 24.19
C ALA A 697 1.66 -1.05 24.68
N VAL A 698 2.55 -1.08 25.68
CA VAL A 698 3.03 -2.32 26.32
C VAL A 698 1.89 -3.06 27.01
N THR A 699 1.00 -2.34 27.69
CA THR A 699 -0.15 -2.97 28.37
C THR A 699 -1.12 -3.60 27.37
N VAL A 700 -1.43 -2.90 26.27
CA VAL A 700 -2.24 -3.44 25.17
C VAL A 700 -1.53 -4.64 24.52
N ALA A 701 -0.23 -4.55 24.28
CA ALA A 701 0.57 -5.63 23.70
C ALA A 701 0.60 -6.88 24.58
N ARG A 702 0.65 -6.71 25.91
CA ARG A 702 0.52 -7.81 26.88
C ARG A 702 -0.91 -8.36 26.90
N GLY A 703 -1.92 -7.49 26.91
CA GLY A 703 -3.33 -7.86 26.95
C GLY A 703 -3.78 -8.70 25.74
N CYS A 704 -3.25 -8.42 24.54
CA CYS A 704 -3.55 -9.22 23.35
C CYS A 704 -2.59 -10.40 23.12
N GLY A 705 -1.57 -10.57 23.97
CA GLY A 705 -0.56 -11.63 23.86
C GLY A 705 0.46 -11.42 22.73
N MET A 706 0.61 -10.19 22.23
CA MET A 706 1.71 -9.82 21.33
C MET A 706 3.05 -9.96 22.06
N VAL A 707 3.09 -9.49 23.31
CA VAL A 707 4.18 -9.73 24.29
C VAL A 707 3.63 -10.66 25.37
N ALA A 708 4.29 -11.77 25.64
CA ALA A 708 3.86 -12.69 26.68
C ALA A 708 4.21 -12.14 28.07
N PRO A 709 3.44 -12.45 29.12
CA PRO A 709 3.73 -11.96 30.49
C PRO A 709 5.10 -12.39 31.03
N GLN A 710 5.65 -13.50 30.52
CA GLN A 710 6.93 -14.08 30.92
C GLN A 710 8.12 -13.57 30.10
N GLU A 711 7.88 -12.79 29.04
CA GLU A 711 8.96 -12.25 28.20
C GLU A 711 9.64 -11.06 28.88
N HIS A 712 10.97 -11.04 28.89
CA HIS A 712 11.75 -9.91 29.36
C HIS A 712 11.48 -8.68 28.50
N LEU A 713 11.09 -7.58 29.15
CA LEU A 713 10.84 -6.30 28.51
C LEU A 713 12.11 -5.47 28.56
N ILE A 714 12.61 -5.09 27.38
CA ILE A 714 13.69 -4.12 27.22
C ILE A 714 13.07 -2.88 26.57
N ILE A 715 13.11 -1.76 27.29
CA ILE A 715 12.67 -0.45 26.80
C ILE A 715 13.86 0.25 26.18
N VAL A 716 13.70 0.73 24.95
CA VAL A 716 14.74 1.49 24.24
C VAL A 716 14.26 2.91 24.06
N HIS A 717 14.94 3.87 24.69
CA HIS A 717 14.74 5.30 24.46
C HIS A 717 15.71 5.78 23.40
N ALA A 718 15.18 6.37 22.33
CA ALA A 718 15.97 6.98 21.27
C ALA A 718 15.89 8.50 21.39
N THR A 719 17.05 9.14 21.51
CA THR A 719 17.18 10.60 21.56
C THR A 719 17.69 11.10 20.22
N HIS A 720 17.00 12.10 19.68
CA HIS A 720 17.36 12.71 18.41
C HIS A 720 18.71 13.45 18.56
N PRO A 721 19.58 13.44 17.53
CA PRO A 721 20.80 14.23 17.56
C PRO A 721 20.47 15.72 17.68
N GLU A 722 20.96 16.38 18.73
CA GLU A 722 20.98 17.84 18.88
C GLU A 722 22.33 18.39 18.41
N ARG A 723 22.43 19.70 18.11
CA ARG A 723 23.64 20.31 17.51
C ARG A 723 24.91 19.93 18.31
N GLY A 724 25.71 19.02 17.75
CA GLY A 724 26.99 18.57 18.33
C GLY A 724 26.94 17.23 19.07
N GLN A 725 25.77 16.62 19.29
CA GLN A 725 25.63 15.28 19.90
C GLN A 725 25.10 14.25 18.88
N PRO A 726 25.71 13.05 18.79
CA PRO A 726 25.18 11.98 17.95
C PRO A 726 23.85 11.45 18.51
N ALA A 727 23.05 10.80 17.66
CA ALA A 727 21.88 10.06 18.11
C ALA A 727 22.29 9.03 19.17
N SER A 728 21.58 8.96 20.29
CA SER A 728 21.86 8.00 21.36
C SER A 728 20.67 7.08 21.61
N LEU A 729 20.98 5.86 22.03
CA LEU A 729 20.02 4.83 22.42
C LEU A 729 20.29 4.45 23.87
N GLU A 730 19.29 4.57 24.72
CA GLU A 730 19.32 4.14 26.11
C GLU A 730 18.45 2.89 26.27
N PHE A 731 18.99 1.86 26.93
CA PHE A 731 18.32 0.58 27.15
C PHE A 731 17.99 0.39 28.62
N LEU A 732 16.73 0.10 28.94
CA LEU A 732 16.24 -0.12 30.30
C LEU A 732 15.60 -1.51 30.41
N PRO A 733 16.10 -2.42 31.28
CA PRO A 733 17.29 -2.29 32.14
C PRO A 733 18.61 -2.33 31.35
N MET A 734 19.66 -1.67 31.85
CA MET A 734 20.96 -1.58 31.19
C MET A 734 21.61 -2.96 31.01
N GLU A 735 21.75 -3.41 29.76
CA GLU A 735 22.68 -4.46 29.37
C GLU A 735 24.00 -3.85 28.89
N SER A 736 25.09 -4.62 28.99
CA SER A 736 26.45 -4.19 28.65
C SER A 736 26.52 -3.54 27.24
N PRO A 737 27.08 -2.32 27.10
CA PRO A 737 26.90 -1.42 25.95
C PRO A 737 27.68 -1.80 24.67
N ALA A 738 28.07 -3.06 24.48
CA ALA A 738 28.83 -3.49 23.32
C ALA A 738 27.92 -4.03 22.19
N ASP A 739 27.80 -3.28 21.10
CA ASP A 739 27.28 -3.70 19.78
C ASP A 739 25.76 -3.91 19.56
N VAL A 740 24.89 -3.02 20.04
CA VAL A 740 23.49 -2.95 19.56
C VAL A 740 23.33 -1.89 18.47
N ASN A 741 23.48 -2.30 17.20
CA ASN A 741 23.20 -1.45 16.03
C ASN A 741 21.69 -1.23 15.84
N GLY A 742 21.28 -0.09 15.25
CA GLY A 742 19.87 0.22 14.95
C GLY A 742 19.13 -0.84 14.12
N VAL A 743 19.84 -1.64 13.32
CA VAL A 743 19.28 -2.80 12.60
C VAL A 743 18.78 -3.90 13.56
N LYS A 744 19.47 -4.13 14.69
CA LYS A 744 19.00 -5.10 15.71
C LYS A 744 17.69 -4.63 16.36
N VAL A 745 17.57 -3.32 16.63
CA VAL A 745 16.35 -2.71 17.19
C VAL A 745 15.16 -2.89 16.23
N LEU A 746 15.33 -2.63 14.93
CA LEU A 746 14.29 -2.86 13.92
C LEU A 746 13.87 -4.35 13.82
N VAL A 747 14.83 -5.27 13.92
CA VAL A 747 14.60 -6.72 13.81
C VAL A 747 13.95 -7.31 15.07
N GLN A 748 14.18 -6.74 16.26
CA GLN A 748 13.69 -7.27 17.53
C GLN A 748 12.51 -6.48 18.13
N GLY A 749 12.34 -5.20 17.78
CA GLY A 749 11.33 -4.33 18.37
C GLY A 749 9.89 -4.79 18.13
N THR A 750 9.12 -5.03 19.18
CA THR A 750 7.72 -5.49 19.05
C THR A 750 6.73 -4.33 19.10
N VAL A 751 7.07 -3.24 19.79
CA VAL A 751 6.23 -2.06 19.97
C VAL A 751 7.05 -0.82 19.62
N PHE A 752 6.55 -0.02 18.67
CA PHE A 752 7.06 1.30 18.33
C PHE A 752 6.00 2.32 18.73
N ALA A 753 6.26 3.08 19.79
CA ALA A 753 5.34 4.03 20.41
C ALA A 753 5.74 5.48 20.10
N ARG A 754 4.82 6.43 20.29
CA ARG A 754 5.00 7.87 19.97
C ARG A 754 5.48 8.15 18.52
N MET A 755 5.06 7.31 17.57
CA MET A 755 5.44 7.47 16.16
C MET A 755 4.50 8.43 15.43
N ALA A 756 5.08 9.41 14.72
CA ALA A 756 4.37 10.24 13.75
C ALA A 756 3.99 9.43 12.48
N PRO A 757 2.94 9.83 11.72
CA PRO A 757 2.51 9.14 10.50
C PRO A 757 3.63 8.88 9.47
N GLU A 758 4.54 9.83 9.29
CA GLU A 758 5.68 9.72 8.37
C GLU A 758 6.66 8.64 8.84
N GLN A 759 6.90 8.59 10.15
CA GLN A 759 7.78 7.60 10.78
C GLN A 759 7.19 6.18 10.67
N LYS A 760 5.86 6.03 10.69
CA LYS A 760 5.21 4.73 10.41
C LYS A 760 5.54 4.26 8.99
N THR A 761 5.48 5.17 8.03
CA THR A 761 5.81 4.89 6.62
C THR A 761 7.28 4.53 6.45
N GLU A 762 8.17 5.25 7.12
CA GLU A 762 9.61 4.99 7.11
C GLU A 762 9.94 3.63 7.73
N LEU A 763 9.34 3.28 8.87
CA LEU A 763 9.49 1.98 9.51
C LEU A 763 9.14 0.83 8.56
N VAL A 764 8.00 0.93 7.84
CA VAL A 764 7.62 -0.06 6.83
C VAL A 764 8.66 -0.17 5.72
N CYS A 765 9.17 0.96 5.22
CA CYS A 765 10.19 0.98 4.18
C CYS A 765 11.53 0.40 4.65
N GLU A 766 11.97 0.67 5.88
CA GLU A 766 13.20 0.10 6.44
C GLU A 766 13.08 -1.41 6.64
N LEU A 767 11.92 -1.90 7.10
CA LEU A 767 11.65 -3.34 7.19
C LEU A 767 11.70 -4.03 5.80
N GLN A 768 11.18 -3.37 4.76
CA GLN A 768 11.28 -3.86 3.37
C GLN A 768 12.73 -3.89 2.88
N LYS A 769 13.56 -2.87 3.19
CA LYS A 769 15.00 -2.85 2.86
C LYS A 769 15.75 -4.04 3.47
N LEU A 770 15.33 -4.48 4.66
CA LEU A 770 15.82 -5.70 5.32
C LEU A 770 15.29 -7.00 4.69
N GLN A 771 14.64 -6.94 3.52
CA GLN A 771 14.07 -8.06 2.76
C GLN A 771 12.89 -8.76 3.44
N TYR A 772 12.22 -8.11 4.40
CA TYR A 772 10.94 -8.61 4.91
C TYR A 772 9.82 -8.32 3.91
N CYS A 773 8.91 -9.29 3.72
CA CYS A 773 7.59 -8.99 3.17
C CYS A 773 6.68 -8.46 4.28
N VAL A 774 6.33 -7.17 4.20
CA VAL A 774 5.70 -6.38 5.27
C VAL A 774 4.23 -6.13 4.95
N GLY A 775 3.38 -6.47 5.91
CA GLY A 775 1.98 -6.10 5.93
C GLY A 775 1.74 -4.93 6.87
N MET A 776 0.75 -4.09 6.57
CA MET A 776 0.27 -3.04 7.48
C MET A 776 -1.24 -3.17 7.60
N CYS A 777 -1.77 -3.13 8.82
CA CYS A 777 -3.19 -3.09 9.10
C CYS A 777 -3.49 -1.87 9.96
N GLY A 778 -4.44 -1.06 9.51
CA GLY A 778 -4.81 0.21 10.12
C GLY A 778 -6.23 0.59 9.75
N ASP A 779 -6.86 1.42 10.56
CA ASP A 779 -8.22 1.91 10.43
C ASP A 779 -8.28 3.32 9.83
N GLY A 780 -7.20 4.11 9.96
CA GLY A 780 -7.26 5.55 9.74
C GLY A 780 -6.32 6.17 8.70
N ALA A 781 -6.50 7.49 8.56
CA ALA A 781 -5.69 8.45 7.79
C ALA A 781 -4.21 8.40 8.14
N ASN A 782 -3.94 8.28 9.45
CA ASN A 782 -2.62 8.36 10.04
C ASN A 782 -1.72 7.19 9.58
N ASP A 783 -2.34 6.14 9.02
CA ASP A 783 -1.65 4.98 8.47
C ASP A 783 -1.67 4.94 6.94
N CYS A 784 -2.30 5.91 6.26
CA CYS A 784 -2.47 5.85 4.80
C CYS A 784 -1.13 5.71 4.06
N GLY A 785 -0.09 6.42 4.52
CA GLY A 785 1.26 6.34 3.97
C GLY A 785 1.88 4.96 4.18
N ALA A 786 1.75 4.40 5.38
CA ALA A 786 2.26 3.09 5.76
C ALA A 786 1.51 1.94 5.05
N LEU A 787 0.18 2.01 5.00
CA LEU A 787 -0.70 1.09 4.27
C LEU A 787 -0.36 1.04 2.78
N LYS A 788 -0.06 2.19 2.20
CA LYS A 788 0.37 2.33 0.81
C LYS A 788 1.78 1.77 0.57
N ALA A 789 2.71 2.05 1.48
CA ALA A 789 4.10 1.62 1.37
C ALA A 789 4.26 0.11 1.54
N ALA A 790 3.43 -0.50 2.40
CA ALA A 790 3.46 -1.94 2.67
C ALA A 790 3.24 -2.78 1.40
N ASP A 791 3.81 -3.98 1.37
CA ASP A 791 3.55 -4.95 0.31
C ASP A 791 2.07 -5.34 0.28
N VAL A 792 1.49 -5.46 1.48
CA VAL A 792 0.08 -5.77 1.72
C VAL A 792 -0.45 -4.80 2.79
N GLY A 793 -1.04 -3.70 2.36
CA GLY A 793 -1.81 -2.80 3.22
C GLY A 793 -3.28 -3.21 3.30
N ILE A 794 -3.82 -3.29 4.51
CA ILE A 794 -5.22 -3.63 4.79
C ILE A 794 -5.86 -2.51 5.61
N SER A 795 -6.78 -1.77 5.00
CA SER A 795 -7.59 -0.77 5.69
C SER A 795 -8.86 -1.39 6.29
N LEU A 796 -9.21 -1.00 7.52
CA LEU A 796 -10.42 -1.44 8.23
C LEU A 796 -11.63 -0.50 8.06
N SER A 797 -11.48 0.58 7.29
CA SER A 797 -12.53 1.58 7.01
C SER A 797 -12.93 1.55 5.54
N GLN A 798 -14.20 1.82 5.21
CA GLN A 798 -14.69 1.91 3.83
C GLN A 798 -14.57 3.31 3.20
N ALA A 799 -14.05 4.29 3.93
CA ALA A 799 -14.01 5.66 3.46
C ALA A 799 -13.10 5.87 2.24
N GLU A 800 -13.27 6.98 1.51
CA GLU A 800 -12.54 7.21 0.24
C GLU A 800 -11.00 7.15 0.41
N ALA A 801 -10.49 7.58 1.55
CA ALA A 801 -9.07 7.49 1.92
C ALA A 801 -8.52 6.05 1.92
N SER A 802 -9.38 5.06 2.21
CA SER A 802 -9.02 3.63 2.25
C SER A 802 -8.69 3.07 0.87
N VAL A 803 -9.10 3.74 -0.22
CA VAL A 803 -8.85 3.32 -1.62
C VAL A 803 -7.35 3.31 -1.94
N VAL A 804 -6.54 3.99 -1.14
CA VAL A 804 -5.07 4.00 -1.28
C VAL A 804 -4.46 2.66 -0.84
N SER A 805 -5.14 1.95 0.06
CA SER A 805 -4.71 0.63 0.52
C SER A 805 -5.05 -0.46 -0.52
N PRO A 806 -4.17 -1.45 -0.75
CA PRO A 806 -4.46 -2.56 -1.65
C PRO A 806 -5.72 -3.35 -1.31
N PHE A 807 -6.00 -3.48 -0.02
CA PHE A 807 -7.13 -4.23 0.54
C PHE A 807 -7.94 -3.34 1.49
N THR A 808 -9.26 -3.32 1.31
CA THR A 808 -10.20 -2.63 2.18
C THR A 808 -11.18 -3.63 2.77
N SER A 809 -11.32 -3.66 4.09
CA SER A 809 -12.31 -4.48 4.79
C SER A 809 -13.57 -3.66 5.09
N SER A 810 -14.75 -4.23 4.84
CA SER A 810 -16.02 -3.65 5.29
C SER A 810 -16.28 -3.86 6.78
N MET A 811 -15.52 -4.77 7.41
CA MET A 811 -15.63 -5.08 8.82
C MET A 811 -14.45 -4.43 9.54
N ALA A 812 -14.72 -3.66 10.60
CA ALA A 812 -13.72 -3.04 11.46
C ALA A 812 -13.05 -4.07 12.41
N SER A 813 -12.57 -5.19 11.86
CA SER A 813 -11.99 -6.32 12.60
C SER A 813 -10.69 -6.79 11.94
N ILE A 814 -9.66 -7.04 12.75
CA ILE A 814 -8.36 -7.54 12.27
C ILE A 814 -8.40 -9.01 11.81
N GLU A 815 -9.54 -9.69 11.91
CA GLU A 815 -9.72 -11.04 11.35
C GLU A 815 -9.50 -11.09 9.84
N CYS A 816 -9.63 -9.96 9.15
CA CYS A 816 -9.29 -9.85 7.73
C CYS A 816 -7.82 -10.20 7.43
N VAL A 817 -6.90 -9.96 8.37
CA VAL A 817 -5.46 -10.22 8.21
C VAL A 817 -5.18 -11.71 7.98
N PRO A 818 -5.55 -12.64 8.89
CA PRO A 818 -5.36 -14.07 8.65
C PRO A 818 -6.17 -14.59 7.45
N MET A 819 -7.33 -13.98 7.12
CA MET A 819 -8.08 -14.33 5.92
C MET A 819 -7.30 -14.01 4.63
N VAL A 820 -6.75 -12.79 4.53
CA VAL A 820 -5.90 -12.35 3.40
C VAL A 820 -4.65 -13.22 3.30
N ILE A 821 -4.00 -13.57 4.42
CA ILE A 821 -2.82 -14.45 4.39
C ILE A 821 -3.19 -15.86 3.90
N ARG A 822 -4.31 -16.44 4.38
CA ARG A 822 -4.77 -17.78 3.96
C ARG A 822 -5.11 -17.81 2.47
N GLU A 823 -5.86 -16.83 2.00
CA GLU A 823 -6.19 -16.70 0.58
C GLU A 823 -4.95 -16.43 -0.27
N GLY A 824 -4.02 -15.59 0.20
CA GLY A 824 -2.76 -15.33 -0.48
C GLY A 824 -1.87 -16.58 -0.61
N ARG A 825 -1.80 -17.41 0.44
CA ARG A 825 -1.08 -18.69 0.40
C ARG A 825 -1.73 -19.67 -0.58
N CYS A 826 -3.06 -19.75 -0.56
CA CYS A 826 -3.83 -20.59 -1.48
C CYS A 826 -3.67 -20.14 -2.93
N SER A 827 -3.86 -18.84 -3.20
CA SER A 827 -3.72 -18.24 -4.52
C SER A 827 -2.32 -18.47 -5.09
N LEU A 828 -1.29 -18.26 -4.27
CA LEU A 828 0.09 -18.47 -4.69
C LEU A 828 0.37 -19.94 -5.00
N ASP A 829 0.02 -20.88 -4.12
CA ASP A 829 0.22 -22.32 -4.35
C ASP A 829 -0.56 -22.82 -5.58
N THR A 830 -1.76 -22.27 -5.81
CA THR A 830 -2.56 -22.51 -7.01
C THR A 830 -1.87 -21.98 -8.26
N SER A 831 -1.33 -20.75 -8.23
CA SER A 831 -0.57 -20.18 -9.35
C SER A 831 0.66 -21.02 -9.70
N PHE A 832 1.39 -21.54 -8.71
CA PHE A 832 2.50 -22.48 -8.94
C PHE A 832 2.02 -23.78 -9.58
N SER A 833 0.89 -24.32 -9.13
CA SER A 833 0.33 -25.57 -9.64
C SER A 833 -0.16 -25.44 -11.08
N VAL A 834 -0.86 -24.34 -11.39
CA VAL A 834 -1.32 -24.01 -12.75
C VAL A 834 -0.15 -23.73 -13.67
N PHE A 835 0.90 -23.04 -13.19
CA PHE A 835 2.13 -22.85 -13.95
C PHE A 835 2.81 -24.19 -14.28
N LYS A 836 2.98 -25.07 -13.27
CA LYS A 836 3.52 -26.41 -13.48
C LYS A 836 2.68 -27.19 -14.49
N TYR A 837 1.36 -27.17 -14.33
CA TYR A 837 0.43 -27.83 -15.25
C TYR A 837 0.62 -27.34 -16.68
N MET A 838 0.62 -26.02 -16.91
CA MET A 838 0.79 -25.44 -18.24
C MET A 838 2.13 -25.80 -18.89
N ALA A 839 3.21 -25.86 -18.10
CA ALA A 839 4.50 -26.30 -18.59
C ALA A 839 4.53 -27.81 -18.92
N LEU A 840 3.95 -28.65 -18.06
CA LEU A 840 3.89 -30.10 -18.29
C LEU A 840 3.00 -30.44 -19.49
N TYR A 841 1.89 -29.73 -19.63
CA TYR A 841 1.00 -29.78 -20.78
C TYR A 841 1.75 -29.46 -22.08
N SER A 842 2.43 -28.31 -22.18
CA SER A 842 3.12 -27.93 -23.41
C SER A 842 4.26 -28.88 -23.76
N LEU A 843 4.98 -29.39 -22.74
CA LEU A 843 6.02 -30.39 -22.94
C LEU A 843 5.47 -31.75 -23.37
N THR A 844 4.31 -32.16 -22.84
CA THR A 844 3.61 -33.39 -23.25
C THR A 844 3.17 -33.31 -24.71
N GLN A 845 2.60 -32.17 -25.11
CA GLN A 845 2.20 -31.91 -26.50
C GLN A 845 3.41 -31.86 -27.43
N PHE A 846 4.49 -31.19 -27.02
CA PHE A 846 5.75 -31.15 -27.76
C PHE A 846 6.33 -32.55 -28.00
N ILE A 847 6.36 -33.42 -26.98
CA ILE A 847 6.80 -34.81 -27.14
C ILE A 847 5.90 -35.56 -28.13
N SER A 848 4.58 -35.38 -28.02
CA SER A 848 3.60 -36.02 -28.91
C SER A 848 3.86 -35.65 -30.37
N VAL A 849 4.00 -34.35 -30.66
CA VAL A 849 4.30 -33.83 -32.00
C VAL A 849 5.66 -34.31 -32.49
N LEU A 850 6.69 -34.31 -31.64
CA LEU A 850 8.04 -34.77 -32.00
C LEU A 850 8.08 -36.26 -32.42
N ILE A 851 7.32 -37.12 -31.71
CA ILE A 851 7.18 -38.53 -32.05
C ILE A 851 6.52 -38.67 -33.44
N LEU A 852 5.43 -37.94 -33.70
CA LEU A 852 4.69 -38.01 -34.95
C LEU A 852 5.48 -37.41 -36.14
N TYR A 853 6.24 -36.33 -35.92
CA TYR A 853 7.11 -35.75 -36.95
C TYR A 853 8.21 -36.72 -37.38
N THR A 854 8.68 -37.59 -36.48
CA THR A 854 9.69 -38.61 -36.81
C THR A 854 9.21 -39.57 -37.91
N ILE A 855 7.90 -39.77 -38.01
CA ILE A 855 7.24 -40.61 -39.03
C ILE A 855 6.47 -39.81 -40.08
N ASN A 856 6.72 -38.50 -40.21
CA ASN A 856 6.07 -37.62 -41.19
C ASN A 856 4.53 -37.50 -41.06
N THR A 857 3.98 -37.62 -39.85
CA THR A 857 2.55 -37.35 -39.56
C THR A 857 2.41 -36.30 -38.45
N ASN A 858 1.19 -35.86 -38.13
CA ASN A 858 0.90 -34.91 -37.05
C ASN A 858 -0.47 -35.17 -36.42
N LEU A 859 -0.76 -34.51 -35.30
CA LEU A 859 -2.09 -34.44 -34.71
C LEU A 859 -3.06 -33.71 -35.67
N GLY A 860 -4.33 -34.11 -35.68
CA GLY A 860 -5.36 -33.48 -36.49
C GLY A 860 -5.90 -32.16 -35.92
N ASP A 861 -6.55 -31.35 -36.76
CA ASP A 861 -7.14 -30.04 -36.39
C ASP A 861 -8.08 -30.13 -35.17
N LEU A 862 -9.05 -31.06 -35.22
CA LEU A 862 -9.98 -31.28 -34.10
C LEU A 862 -9.33 -31.96 -32.88
N GLN A 863 -8.20 -32.64 -33.05
CA GLN A 863 -7.44 -33.21 -31.93
C GLN A 863 -6.74 -32.11 -31.13
N PHE A 864 -6.09 -31.15 -31.80
CA PHE A 864 -5.55 -29.95 -31.16
C PHE A 864 -6.64 -29.18 -30.42
N LEU A 865 -7.80 -28.96 -31.06
CA LEU A 865 -8.93 -28.28 -30.42
C LEU A 865 -9.45 -29.03 -29.18
N ALA A 866 -9.57 -30.36 -29.25
CA ALA A 866 -10.00 -31.17 -28.11
C ALA A 866 -8.99 -31.10 -26.93
N ILE A 867 -7.70 -31.10 -27.22
CA ILE A 867 -6.63 -31.00 -26.23
C ILE A 867 -6.65 -29.62 -25.55
N ASP A 868 -6.50 -28.54 -26.33
CA ASP A 868 -6.29 -27.19 -25.81
C ASP A 868 -7.56 -26.62 -25.17
N LEU A 869 -8.71 -26.76 -25.84
CA LEU A 869 -9.97 -26.13 -25.42
C LEU A 869 -10.80 -27.02 -24.49
N VAL A 870 -11.01 -28.29 -24.85
CA VAL A 870 -11.93 -29.15 -24.09
C VAL A 870 -11.24 -29.67 -22.82
N ILE A 871 -10.05 -30.26 -22.96
CA ILE A 871 -9.34 -30.87 -21.84
C ILE A 871 -8.61 -29.80 -21.02
N THR A 872 -7.62 -29.13 -21.61
CA THR A 872 -6.65 -28.30 -20.89
C THR A 872 -7.30 -27.05 -20.30
N THR A 873 -8.11 -26.31 -21.07
CA THR A 873 -8.77 -25.10 -20.57
C THR A 873 -9.77 -25.41 -19.46
N THR A 874 -10.63 -26.42 -19.63
CA THR A 874 -11.61 -26.83 -18.61
C THR A 874 -10.93 -27.18 -17.29
N VAL A 875 -9.90 -28.02 -17.36
CA VAL A 875 -9.17 -28.51 -16.19
C VAL A 875 -8.37 -27.39 -15.52
N ALA A 876 -7.71 -26.51 -16.28
CA ALA A 876 -6.94 -25.37 -15.76
C ALA A 876 -7.84 -24.36 -15.01
N VAL A 877 -9.02 -24.07 -15.55
CA VAL A 877 -9.98 -23.15 -14.91
C VAL A 877 -10.56 -23.78 -13.63
N LEU A 878 -10.95 -25.05 -13.69
CA LEU A 878 -11.58 -25.73 -12.55
C LEU A 878 -10.58 -26.04 -11.41
N MET A 879 -9.34 -26.42 -11.71
CA MET A 879 -8.31 -26.64 -10.68
C MET A 879 -8.01 -25.34 -9.90
N SER A 880 -8.09 -24.19 -10.58
CA SER A 880 -7.88 -22.85 -10.00
C SER A 880 -8.94 -22.44 -8.98
N ARG A 881 -10.07 -23.15 -8.94
CA ARG A 881 -11.22 -22.85 -8.08
C ARG A 881 -11.08 -23.38 -6.65
N THR A 882 -10.03 -24.17 -6.39
CA THR A 882 -9.76 -24.77 -5.08
C THR A 882 -9.59 -23.69 -4.00
N GLY A 883 -10.26 -23.88 -2.87
CA GLY A 883 -10.27 -22.91 -1.76
C GLY A 883 -9.09 -23.04 -0.78
N PRO A 884 -8.91 -22.04 0.11
CA PRO A 884 -7.82 -22.03 1.07
C PRO A 884 -8.02 -23.05 2.19
N ALA A 885 -6.90 -23.51 2.78
CA ALA A 885 -6.90 -24.33 3.99
C ALA A 885 -7.71 -23.67 5.12
N LEU A 886 -8.32 -24.51 5.98
CA LEU A 886 -9.19 -24.05 7.09
C LEU A 886 -8.43 -23.34 8.21
N ALA A 887 -7.18 -23.74 8.45
CA ALA A 887 -6.31 -23.13 9.45
C ALA A 887 -5.08 -22.49 8.79
N LEU A 888 -4.52 -21.47 9.43
CA LEU A 888 -3.26 -20.87 9.02
C LEU A 888 -2.09 -21.76 9.49
N GLY A 889 -1.36 -22.36 8.55
CA GLY A 889 -0.19 -23.21 8.87
C GLY A 889 1.07 -22.41 9.21
N ARG A 890 2.13 -23.07 9.70
CA ARG A 890 3.46 -22.45 9.92
C ARG A 890 4.27 -22.30 8.63
N VAL A 891 4.11 -23.24 7.69
CA VAL A 891 4.85 -23.26 6.44
C VAL A 891 4.35 -22.13 5.54
N ARG A 892 5.25 -21.56 4.72
CA ARG A 892 4.91 -20.58 3.68
C ARG A 892 5.14 -21.24 2.31
N PRO A 893 4.34 -20.92 1.26
CA PRO A 893 4.59 -21.43 -0.08
C PRO A 893 5.99 -21.02 -0.58
N PRO A 894 6.59 -21.70 -1.57
CA PRO A 894 7.85 -21.29 -2.20
C PRO A 894 7.70 -19.96 -2.96
N GLY A 895 8.76 -19.14 -3.01
CA GLY A 895 8.72 -17.78 -3.60
C GLY A 895 9.32 -17.68 -5.00
N ALA A 896 10.07 -18.69 -5.41
CA ALA A 896 10.76 -18.76 -6.69
C ALA A 896 10.29 -20.01 -7.45
N LEU A 897 9.91 -19.83 -8.72
CA LEU A 897 9.54 -20.91 -9.63
C LEU A 897 10.73 -21.85 -9.91
N LEU A 898 11.92 -21.28 -10.11
CA LEU A 898 13.16 -22.01 -10.40
C LEU A 898 13.83 -22.55 -9.13
N SER A 899 13.07 -23.29 -8.32
CA SER A 899 13.61 -24.02 -7.17
C SER A 899 13.88 -25.49 -7.54
N ILE A 900 14.90 -26.09 -6.94
CA ILE A 900 15.31 -27.49 -7.20
C ILE A 900 14.12 -28.47 -7.07
N PRO A 901 13.25 -28.39 -6.04
CA PRO A 901 12.12 -29.32 -5.93
C PRO A 901 11.09 -29.16 -7.05
N VAL A 902 10.87 -27.92 -7.53
CA VAL A 902 9.92 -27.64 -8.63
C VAL A 902 10.47 -28.15 -9.96
N LEU A 903 11.74 -27.86 -10.26
CA LEU A 903 12.37 -28.29 -11.50
C LEU A 903 12.56 -29.81 -11.56
N GLY A 904 12.97 -30.44 -10.45
CA GLY A 904 13.08 -31.89 -10.35
C GLY A 904 11.74 -32.60 -10.56
N SER A 905 10.67 -32.08 -9.93
CA SER A 905 9.28 -32.55 -10.16
C SER A 905 8.89 -32.44 -11.64
N LEU A 906 9.15 -31.31 -12.29
CA LEU A 906 8.86 -31.12 -13.72
C LEU A 906 9.61 -32.11 -14.61
N LEU A 907 10.94 -32.21 -14.47
CA LEU A 907 11.77 -33.08 -15.32
C LEU A 907 11.39 -34.56 -15.18
N LEU A 908 11.10 -35.02 -13.96
CA LEU A 908 10.76 -36.41 -13.71
C LEU A 908 9.37 -36.77 -14.27
N GLN A 909 8.41 -35.85 -14.17
CA GLN A 909 7.09 -36.02 -14.81
C GLN A 909 7.21 -36.05 -16.34
N VAL A 910 8.03 -35.18 -16.93
CA VAL A 910 8.28 -35.17 -18.38
C VAL A 910 8.92 -36.48 -18.84
N ALA A 911 9.88 -37.02 -18.09
CA ALA A 911 10.50 -38.31 -18.38
C ALA A 911 9.49 -39.47 -18.33
N LEU A 912 8.60 -39.49 -17.34
CA LEU A 912 7.54 -40.50 -17.23
C LEU A 912 6.57 -40.41 -18.42
N VAL A 913 6.12 -39.20 -18.74
CA VAL A 913 5.23 -38.93 -19.88
C VAL A 913 5.86 -39.42 -21.19
N ALA A 914 7.12 -39.05 -21.45
CA ALA A 914 7.85 -39.46 -22.65
C ALA A 914 7.97 -40.98 -22.73
N SER A 915 8.31 -41.64 -21.61
CA SER A 915 8.47 -43.09 -21.54
C SER A 915 7.17 -43.82 -21.88
N VAL A 916 6.03 -43.35 -21.37
CA VAL A 916 4.72 -43.96 -21.63
C VAL A 916 4.27 -43.73 -23.08
N GLN A 917 4.48 -42.54 -23.65
CA GLN A 917 4.15 -42.28 -25.05
C GLN A 917 5.02 -43.10 -26.01
N LEU A 918 6.33 -43.15 -25.79
CA LEU A 918 7.25 -43.97 -26.57
C LEU A 918 6.93 -45.46 -26.42
N GLY A 919 6.63 -45.92 -25.19
CA GLY A 919 6.20 -47.28 -24.93
C GLY A 919 4.94 -47.65 -25.71
N GLY A 920 3.92 -46.79 -25.69
CA GLY A 920 2.71 -46.97 -26.50
C GLY A 920 2.98 -47.00 -28.00
N TYR A 921 3.84 -46.11 -28.49
CA TYR A 921 4.28 -46.08 -29.89
C TYR A 921 4.96 -47.38 -30.30
N PHE A 922 6.00 -47.83 -29.58
CA PHE A 922 6.71 -49.07 -29.90
C PHE A 922 5.84 -50.32 -29.73
N LEU A 923 4.94 -50.35 -28.73
CA LEU A 923 3.99 -51.44 -28.57
C LEU A 923 3.04 -51.54 -29.75
N THR A 924 2.63 -50.41 -30.34
CA THR A 924 1.81 -50.37 -31.55
C THR A 924 2.56 -50.97 -32.74
N LEU A 925 3.83 -50.60 -32.92
CA LEU A 925 4.68 -51.17 -33.98
C LEU A 925 4.89 -52.68 -33.84
N ALA A 926 4.86 -53.20 -32.62
CA ALA A 926 5.04 -54.62 -32.34
C ALA A 926 3.79 -55.48 -32.59
N GLN A 927 2.62 -54.87 -32.85
CA GLN A 927 1.38 -55.63 -33.03
C GLN A 927 1.30 -56.28 -34.42
N PRO A 928 0.74 -57.50 -34.53
CA PRO A 928 0.65 -58.22 -35.80
C PRO A 928 -0.33 -57.59 -36.80
N TRP A 929 -1.32 -56.84 -36.31
CA TRP A 929 -2.31 -56.14 -37.13
C TRP A 929 -1.88 -54.74 -37.55
N PHE A 930 -0.71 -54.27 -37.08
CA PHE A 930 -0.23 -52.92 -37.37
C PHE A 930 0.14 -52.77 -38.84
N VAL A 931 -0.37 -51.70 -39.46
CA VAL A 931 -0.03 -51.33 -40.83
C VAL A 931 0.75 -50.02 -40.78
N PRO A 932 2.01 -50.00 -41.26
CA PRO A 932 2.82 -48.79 -41.23
C PRO A 932 2.24 -47.73 -42.17
N LEU A 933 2.29 -46.46 -41.74
CA LEU A 933 1.84 -45.35 -42.57
C LEU A 933 2.72 -45.16 -43.82
N ASN A 934 2.13 -44.66 -44.91
CA ASN A 934 2.86 -44.29 -46.11
C ASN A 934 3.61 -42.96 -45.91
N ARG A 935 4.91 -43.04 -45.60
CA ARG A 935 5.73 -41.88 -45.21
C ARG A 935 5.96 -40.85 -46.32
N THR A 936 5.62 -41.16 -47.57
CA THR A 936 5.75 -40.23 -48.70
C THR A 936 4.64 -39.19 -48.75
N VAL A 937 3.53 -39.41 -48.03
CA VAL A 937 2.41 -38.47 -47.93
C VAL A 937 2.46 -37.82 -46.54
N PRO A 938 2.61 -36.48 -46.45
CA PRO A 938 2.56 -35.77 -45.17
C PRO A 938 1.14 -35.67 -44.60
N ALA A 939 1.02 -35.37 -43.29
CA ALA A 939 -0.26 -34.93 -42.72
C ALA A 939 -0.65 -33.54 -43.31
N PRO A 940 -1.95 -33.24 -43.52
CA PRO A 940 -3.14 -33.96 -43.03
C PRO A 940 -3.60 -35.17 -43.87
N ASP A 941 -3.06 -35.35 -45.09
CA ASP A 941 -3.56 -36.34 -46.06
C ASP A 941 -3.27 -37.80 -45.66
N ASN A 942 -2.39 -38.02 -44.68
CA ASN A 942 -2.07 -39.33 -44.11
C ASN A 942 -2.84 -39.69 -42.82
N LEU A 943 -3.85 -38.90 -42.46
CA LEU A 943 -4.78 -39.19 -41.35
C LEU A 943 -6.06 -39.85 -41.89
N PRO A 944 -6.67 -40.82 -41.18
CA PRO A 944 -6.30 -41.36 -39.87
C PRO A 944 -5.26 -42.50 -39.92
N ASN A 945 -4.33 -42.55 -38.96
CA ASN A 945 -3.34 -43.63 -38.80
C ASN A 945 -3.25 -44.14 -37.34
N TYR A 946 -2.63 -45.32 -37.14
CA TYR A 946 -2.59 -46.01 -35.85
C TYR A 946 -1.70 -45.29 -34.84
N GLU A 947 -0.55 -44.80 -35.30
CA GLU A 947 0.46 -44.10 -34.50
C GLU A 947 -0.13 -42.83 -33.89
N ASN A 948 -0.79 -42.00 -34.72
CA ASN A 948 -1.50 -40.81 -34.27
C ASN A 948 -2.59 -41.16 -33.25
N THR A 949 -3.41 -42.19 -33.53
CA THR A 949 -4.51 -42.59 -32.66
C THR A 949 -4.02 -43.00 -31.27
N VAL A 950 -2.92 -43.76 -31.19
CA VAL A 950 -2.35 -44.22 -29.91
C VAL A 950 -1.70 -43.07 -29.15
N VAL A 951 -0.88 -42.25 -29.82
CA VAL A 951 -0.22 -41.09 -29.18
C VAL A 951 -1.26 -40.07 -28.69
N PHE A 952 -2.27 -39.75 -29.49
CA PHE A 952 -3.39 -38.88 -29.10
C PHE A 952 -4.16 -39.45 -27.89
N SER A 953 -4.46 -40.74 -27.90
CA SER A 953 -5.22 -41.37 -26.81
C SER A 953 -4.43 -41.34 -25.49
N LEU A 954 -3.15 -41.71 -25.51
CA LEU A 954 -2.30 -41.71 -24.31
C LEU A 954 -2.03 -40.30 -23.79
N SER A 955 -1.72 -39.35 -24.68
CA SER A 955 -1.50 -37.95 -24.29
C SER A 955 -2.75 -37.29 -23.72
N SER A 956 -3.93 -37.60 -24.25
CA SER A 956 -5.21 -37.10 -23.73
C SER A 956 -5.44 -37.47 -22.25
N PHE A 957 -5.14 -38.72 -21.88
CA PHE A 957 -5.17 -39.14 -20.47
C PHE A 957 -4.06 -38.48 -19.65
N GLN A 958 -2.86 -38.32 -20.21
CA GLN A 958 -1.74 -37.66 -19.53
C GLN A 958 -2.09 -36.24 -19.08
N TYR A 959 -2.80 -35.45 -19.88
CA TYR A 959 -3.23 -34.12 -19.47
C TYR A 959 -4.12 -34.15 -18.21
N LEU A 960 -5.10 -35.07 -18.14
CA LEU A 960 -5.96 -35.24 -16.96
C LEU A 960 -5.17 -35.73 -15.73
N ILE A 961 -4.27 -36.70 -15.92
CA ILE A 961 -3.42 -37.26 -14.86
C ILE A 961 -2.52 -36.18 -14.27
N LEU A 962 -1.82 -35.42 -15.12
CA LEU A 962 -0.91 -34.36 -14.69
C LEU A 962 -1.66 -33.28 -13.91
N ALA A 963 -2.86 -32.89 -14.36
CA ALA A 963 -3.68 -31.93 -13.62
C ALA A 963 -4.08 -32.42 -12.24
N ALA A 964 -4.43 -33.70 -12.11
CA ALA A 964 -4.76 -34.30 -10.82
C ALA A 964 -3.52 -34.38 -9.90
N ALA A 965 -2.37 -34.79 -10.44
CA ALA A 965 -1.12 -34.95 -9.70
C ALA A 965 -0.59 -33.62 -9.14
N VAL A 966 -0.67 -32.53 -9.91
CA VAL A 966 -0.18 -31.19 -9.47
C VAL A 966 -1.18 -30.41 -8.62
N SER A 967 -2.44 -30.86 -8.52
CA SER A 967 -3.52 -30.21 -7.73
C SER A 967 -3.55 -30.60 -6.24
N LYS A 968 -2.38 -30.81 -5.62
CA LYS A 968 -2.30 -31.19 -4.20
C LYS A 968 -3.03 -30.20 -3.27
N GLY A 969 -3.72 -30.71 -2.26
CA GLY A 969 -4.45 -29.85 -1.30
C GLY A 969 -3.57 -29.27 -0.19
N ALA A 970 -3.25 -30.10 0.81
CA ALA A 970 -2.49 -29.67 1.98
C ALA A 970 -1.05 -29.24 1.61
N PRO A 971 -0.45 -28.25 2.31
CA PRO A 971 -0.94 -27.57 3.51
C PRO A 971 -1.65 -26.23 3.27
N PHE A 972 -1.74 -25.74 2.02
CA PHE A 972 -2.22 -24.38 1.72
C PHE A 972 -3.64 -24.34 1.15
N ARG A 973 -4.07 -25.43 0.51
CA ARG A 973 -5.37 -25.57 -0.13
C ARG A 973 -6.19 -26.62 0.59
N ARG A 974 -7.50 -26.60 0.35
CA ARG A 974 -8.38 -27.71 0.76
C ARG A 974 -8.04 -28.97 -0.04
N PRO A 975 -8.36 -30.17 0.48
CA PRO A 975 -8.21 -31.42 -0.26
C PRO A 975 -8.96 -31.40 -1.59
N LEU A 976 -8.47 -32.18 -2.56
CA LEU A 976 -8.99 -32.25 -3.93
C LEU A 976 -10.50 -32.51 -3.97
N TYR A 977 -11.00 -33.37 -3.08
CA TYR A 977 -12.41 -33.76 -3.01
C TYR A 977 -13.38 -32.61 -2.66
N THR A 978 -12.86 -31.51 -2.13
CA THR A 978 -13.68 -30.32 -1.86
C THR A 978 -14.03 -29.54 -3.13
N ASN A 979 -13.29 -29.74 -4.22
CA ASN A 979 -13.55 -29.13 -5.51
C ASN A 979 -14.38 -30.08 -6.39
N VAL A 980 -15.67 -30.20 -6.05
CA VAL A 980 -16.61 -31.09 -6.74
C VAL A 980 -16.67 -30.85 -8.25
N PRO A 981 -16.75 -29.58 -8.75
CA PRO A 981 -16.75 -29.33 -10.20
C PRO A 981 -15.50 -29.87 -10.91
N PHE A 982 -14.33 -29.74 -10.28
CA PHE A 982 -13.08 -30.27 -10.84
C PHE A 982 -13.06 -31.79 -10.88
N LEU A 983 -13.51 -32.47 -9.82
CA LEU A 983 -13.61 -33.93 -9.81
C LEU A 983 -14.62 -34.45 -10.82
N LEU A 984 -15.79 -33.82 -10.94
CA LEU A 984 -16.79 -34.18 -11.94
C LEU A 984 -16.23 -34.02 -13.36
N ALA A 985 -15.50 -32.94 -13.63
CA ALA A 985 -14.85 -32.75 -14.93
C ALA A 985 -13.78 -33.81 -15.20
N LEU A 986 -12.92 -34.14 -14.23
CA LEU A 986 -11.93 -35.21 -14.37
C LEU A 986 -12.60 -36.57 -14.65
N ALA A 987 -13.64 -36.91 -13.89
CA ALA A 987 -14.37 -38.17 -14.06
C ALA A 987 -15.10 -38.23 -15.41
N LEU A 988 -15.79 -37.16 -15.79
CA LEU A 988 -16.51 -37.05 -17.06
C LEU A 988 -15.54 -37.15 -18.25
N LEU A 989 -14.48 -36.34 -18.27
CA LEU A 989 -13.49 -36.34 -19.34
C LEU A 989 -12.76 -37.67 -19.42
N SER A 990 -12.38 -38.27 -18.29
CA SER A 990 -11.76 -39.61 -18.28
C SER A 990 -12.71 -40.67 -18.83
N SER A 991 -14.00 -40.60 -18.47
CA SER A 991 -15.02 -41.54 -18.97
C SER A 991 -15.22 -41.39 -20.48
N ILE A 992 -15.25 -40.15 -20.98
CA ILE A 992 -15.31 -39.87 -22.43
C ILE A 992 -14.08 -40.45 -23.14
N LEU A 993 -12.87 -40.26 -22.59
CA LEU A 993 -11.65 -40.80 -23.18
C LEU A 993 -11.59 -42.34 -23.14
N VAL A 994 -12.06 -42.97 -22.06
CA VAL A 994 -12.20 -44.45 -22.00
C VAL A 994 -13.19 -44.93 -23.05
N GLY A 995 -14.34 -44.25 -23.17
CA GLY A 995 -15.32 -44.51 -24.22
C GLY A 995 -14.70 -44.38 -25.61
N LEU A 996 -13.89 -43.35 -25.85
CA LEU A 996 -13.22 -43.10 -27.13
C LEU A 996 -12.22 -44.21 -27.50
N VAL A 997 -11.47 -44.75 -26.53
CA VAL A 997 -10.53 -45.86 -26.76
C VAL A 997 -11.28 -47.17 -27.02
N LEU A 998 -12.34 -47.46 -26.27
CA LEU A 998 -13.08 -48.72 -26.38
C LEU A 998 -13.98 -48.73 -27.62
N VAL A 999 -14.79 -47.69 -27.79
CA VAL A 999 -15.82 -47.54 -28.84
C VAL A 999 -15.85 -46.08 -29.33
N PRO A 1000 -14.98 -45.69 -30.29
CA PRO A 1000 -14.90 -44.31 -30.76
C PRO A 1000 -16.17 -43.82 -31.47
N GLY A 1001 -16.98 -44.72 -32.05
CA GLY A 1001 -18.33 -44.44 -32.56
C GLY A 1001 -18.40 -43.21 -33.48
N LEU A 1002 -19.31 -42.29 -33.17
CA LEU A 1002 -19.55 -41.06 -33.95
C LEU A 1002 -18.35 -40.09 -33.94
N LEU A 1003 -17.49 -40.16 -32.92
CA LEU A 1003 -16.33 -39.27 -32.78
C LEU A 1003 -15.11 -39.75 -33.60
N GLN A 1004 -15.15 -40.98 -34.13
CA GLN A 1004 -14.05 -41.55 -34.90
C GLN A 1004 -13.68 -40.71 -36.14
N GLY A 1005 -14.69 -40.28 -36.91
CA GLY A 1005 -14.50 -39.48 -38.12
C GLY A 1005 -13.96 -38.08 -37.81
N PRO A 1006 -14.65 -37.28 -36.98
CA PRO A 1006 -14.21 -35.92 -36.64
C PRO A 1006 -12.82 -35.86 -36.00
N LEU A 1007 -12.48 -36.79 -35.09
CA LEU A 1007 -11.16 -36.81 -34.45
C LEU A 1007 -10.09 -37.53 -35.28
N ALA A 1008 -10.39 -37.93 -36.53
CA ALA A 1008 -9.48 -38.67 -37.40
C ALA A 1008 -8.80 -39.86 -36.70
N LEU A 1009 -9.60 -40.68 -36.01
CA LEU A 1009 -9.11 -41.85 -35.27
C LEU A 1009 -9.19 -43.11 -36.13
N ARG A 1010 -8.14 -43.92 -36.08
CA ARG A 1010 -8.08 -45.22 -36.74
C ARG A 1010 -8.70 -46.28 -35.81
N ASN A 1011 -9.69 -47.02 -36.30
CA ASN A 1011 -10.32 -48.06 -35.49
C ASN A 1011 -9.35 -49.22 -35.23
N ILE A 1012 -9.14 -49.55 -33.96
CA ILE A 1012 -8.37 -50.71 -33.50
C ILE A 1012 -9.39 -51.80 -33.14
N THR A 1013 -9.32 -52.96 -33.79
CA THR A 1013 -10.27 -54.06 -33.54
C THR A 1013 -9.85 -54.93 -32.35
N ASP A 1014 -8.56 -54.97 -32.04
CA ASP A 1014 -7.99 -55.75 -30.94
C ASP A 1014 -8.36 -55.17 -29.56
N THR A 1015 -9.22 -55.90 -28.85
CA THR A 1015 -9.67 -55.55 -27.50
C THR A 1015 -8.58 -55.74 -26.45
N CYS A 1016 -7.66 -56.70 -26.62
CA CYS A 1016 -6.55 -56.91 -25.70
C CYS A 1016 -5.59 -55.72 -25.75
N PHE A 1017 -5.29 -55.21 -26.95
CA PHE A 1017 -4.47 -54.02 -27.11
C PHE A 1017 -5.12 -52.77 -26.52
N LYS A 1018 -6.44 -52.58 -26.69
CA LYS A 1018 -7.19 -51.49 -26.05
C LYS A 1018 -7.07 -51.54 -24.51
N LEU A 1019 -7.20 -52.72 -23.91
CA LEU A 1019 -7.03 -52.91 -22.47
C LEU A 1019 -5.58 -52.66 -22.03
N LEU A 1020 -4.59 -53.06 -22.86
CA LEU A 1020 -3.18 -52.76 -22.60
C LEU A 1020 -2.90 -51.26 -22.57
N LEU A 1021 -3.49 -50.48 -23.50
CA LEU A 1021 -3.40 -49.01 -23.49
C LEU A 1021 -3.98 -48.42 -22.20
N LEU A 1022 -5.14 -48.91 -21.74
CA LEU A 1022 -5.71 -48.48 -20.46
C LEU A 1022 -4.84 -48.92 -19.25
N GLY A 1023 -4.15 -50.05 -19.37
CA GLY A 1023 -3.12 -50.49 -18.41
C GLY A 1023 -1.95 -49.51 -18.31
N LEU A 1024 -1.43 -49.04 -19.46
CA LEU A 1024 -0.38 -48.01 -19.51
C LEU A 1024 -0.85 -46.68 -18.90
N VAL A 1025 -2.10 -46.28 -19.17
CA VAL A 1025 -2.73 -45.10 -18.55
C VAL A 1025 -2.78 -45.25 -17.03
N THR A 1026 -3.17 -46.42 -16.52
CA THR A 1026 -3.23 -46.71 -15.08
C THR A 1026 -1.84 -46.68 -14.45
N PHE A 1027 -0.84 -47.28 -15.12
CA PHE A 1027 0.55 -47.22 -14.69
C PHE A 1027 1.06 -45.77 -14.61
N ASN A 1028 0.74 -44.96 -15.61
CA ASN A 1028 1.10 -43.55 -15.63
C ASN A 1028 0.43 -42.77 -14.48
N PHE A 1029 -0.85 -43.01 -14.21
CA PHE A 1029 -1.55 -42.38 -13.09
C PHE A 1029 -0.85 -42.68 -11.76
N VAL A 1030 -0.54 -43.95 -11.48
CA VAL A 1030 0.17 -44.34 -10.25
C VAL A 1030 1.56 -43.72 -10.21
N GLY A 1031 2.32 -43.79 -11.30
CA GLY A 1031 3.65 -43.19 -11.41
C GLY A 1031 3.64 -41.69 -11.15
N ALA A 1032 2.78 -40.95 -11.83
CA ALA A 1032 2.67 -39.50 -11.71
C ALA A 1032 2.33 -39.06 -10.28
N PHE A 1033 1.41 -39.76 -9.61
CA PHE A 1033 1.09 -39.50 -8.21
C PHE A 1033 2.27 -39.82 -7.27
N MET A 1034 2.99 -40.93 -7.48
CA MET A 1034 4.15 -41.29 -6.65
C MET A 1034 5.30 -40.30 -6.81
N LEU A 1035 5.58 -39.83 -8.02
CA LEU A 1035 6.63 -38.84 -8.28
C LEU A 1035 6.32 -37.49 -7.63
N GLU A 1036 5.05 -37.11 -7.58
CA GLU A 1036 4.64 -35.82 -7.02
C GLU A 1036 4.50 -35.94 -5.49
N VAL A 1037 3.85 -36.97 -4.96
CA VAL A 1037 3.55 -37.14 -3.52
C VAL A 1037 4.69 -37.80 -2.74
N GLY A 1038 5.43 -38.73 -3.34
CA GLY A 1038 6.51 -39.49 -2.70
C GLY A 1038 7.62 -38.61 -2.11
N PRO A 1039 8.18 -37.64 -2.85
CA PRO A 1039 9.15 -36.69 -2.30
C PRO A 1039 8.57 -35.83 -1.17
N ALA A 1040 7.27 -35.50 -1.20
CA ALA A 1040 6.63 -34.71 -0.14
C ALA A 1040 6.55 -35.49 1.18
N LEU A 1041 6.27 -36.80 1.14
CA LEU A 1041 6.25 -37.68 2.31
C LEU A 1041 7.66 -37.92 2.88
N GLY A 1042 8.65 -38.15 2.03
CA GLY A 1042 10.04 -38.39 2.45
C GLY A 1042 10.75 -37.15 3.02
N PHE A 1043 10.48 -35.96 2.48
CA PHE A 1043 11.05 -34.70 3.00
C PHE A 1043 10.30 -34.15 4.23
N SER A 1044 9.01 -34.43 4.38
CA SER A 1044 8.25 -34.06 5.59
C SER A 1044 8.77 -34.83 6.82
N SER A 1045 8.98 -36.14 6.68
CA SER A 1045 9.54 -36.99 7.75
C SER A 1045 10.96 -36.58 8.17
N ARG A 1046 11.82 -36.17 7.22
CA ARG A 1046 13.20 -35.74 7.54
C ARG A 1046 13.31 -34.35 8.17
N ARG A 1047 12.31 -33.47 8.04
CA ARG A 1047 12.32 -32.15 8.70
C ARG A 1047 11.80 -32.18 10.14
N GLU A 1048 10.93 -33.14 10.48
CA GLU A 1048 10.45 -33.31 11.86
C GLU A 1048 11.40 -34.16 12.72
N GLY A 1049 12.25 -35.01 12.13
CA GLY A 1049 13.06 -35.98 12.88
C GLY A 1049 14.55 -35.69 13.10
N ARG A 1050 15.12 -34.56 12.64
CA ARG A 1050 16.60 -34.34 12.71
C ARG A 1050 17.11 -33.03 13.28
N TRP A 1051 16.26 -32.29 13.98
CA TRP A 1051 16.70 -31.22 14.87
C TRP A 1051 15.92 -31.33 16.16
N GLY A 1052 16.51 -32.03 17.14
CA GLY A 1052 16.13 -31.88 18.53
C GLY A 1052 16.12 -30.40 18.88
N TRP A 1053 15.08 -30.01 19.58
CA TRP A 1053 14.78 -28.67 20.07
C TRP A 1053 16.02 -27.93 20.58
N VAL A 1054 16.31 -26.79 19.97
CA VAL A 1054 17.06 -25.71 20.61
C VAL A 1054 16.11 -24.53 20.67
N ASP A 1055 15.87 -24.07 21.90
CA ASP A 1055 15.11 -22.87 22.23
C ASP A 1055 15.68 -21.66 21.47
N PRO A 1056 14.88 -20.87 20.71
CA PRO A 1056 15.37 -19.71 19.98
C PRO A 1056 15.83 -18.55 20.88
N SER A 1057 15.70 -18.65 22.20
CA SER A 1057 16.23 -17.70 23.17
C SER A 1057 17.73 -17.89 23.45
N SER A 1058 18.40 -18.92 22.88
CA SER A 1058 19.79 -19.25 23.22
C SER A 1058 20.76 -19.54 22.06
N ALA A 1059 20.40 -19.33 20.79
CA ALA A 1059 21.33 -19.50 19.68
C ALA A 1059 22.09 -18.19 19.36
N PRO A 1060 23.44 -18.16 19.39
CA PRO A 1060 24.21 -16.97 19.02
C PRO A 1060 24.02 -16.67 17.54
N ALA A 1061 23.98 -15.38 17.21
CA ALA A 1061 23.78 -14.85 15.87
C ALA A 1061 24.55 -15.65 14.82
N ALA A 1062 23.82 -16.47 14.04
CA ALA A 1062 24.38 -17.09 12.85
C ALA A 1062 24.70 -15.95 11.87
N HIS A 1063 25.99 -15.70 11.70
CA HIS A 1063 26.55 -14.85 10.65
C HIS A 1063 25.98 -15.26 9.29
N TYR A 1064 25.00 -14.52 8.81
CA TYR A 1064 24.78 -14.40 7.37
C TYR A 1064 25.90 -13.50 6.83
N PRO A 1065 26.72 -13.96 5.86
CA PRO A 1065 27.65 -13.07 5.20
C PRO A 1065 26.83 -12.01 4.46
N LEU A 1066 26.93 -10.77 4.95
CA LEU A 1066 26.49 -9.57 4.24
C LEU A 1066 27.09 -9.59 2.83
N PRO A 1067 26.35 -9.19 1.78
CA PRO A 1067 27.01 -8.82 0.54
C PRO A 1067 27.93 -7.64 0.85
N ALA A 1068 29.21 -7.77 0.51
CA ALA A 1068 30.19 -6.72 0.67
C ALA A 1068 29.73 -5.46 -0.08
N ILE A 1069 29.14 -4.51 0.66
CA ILE A 1069 28.92 -3.16 0.17
C ILE A 1069 30.29 -2.49 0.17
N CYS A 1070 30.76 -2.20 -1.03
CA CYS A 1070 32.02 -1.54 -1.33
C CYS A 1070 32.16 -0.24 -0.50
N ARG A 1071 33.07 -0.24 0.48
CA ARG A 1071 33.47 0.95 1.25
C ARG A 1071 34.40 1.83 0.41
N THR A 1072 33.90 2.42 -0.66
CA THR A 1072 34.59 3.51 -1.38
C THR A 1072 33.55 4.35 -2.11
N CYS A 1073 32.87 5.27 -1.40
CA CYS A 1073 32.19 6.43 -2.00
C CYS A 1073 31.61 7.36 -0.93
N TRP A 1074 32.41 7.79 0.06
CA TRP A 1074 32.06 8.89 0.96
C TRP A 1074 33.32 9.69 1.30
N THR A 1075 33.85 10.42 0.32
CA THR A 1075 34.65 11.66 0.52
C THR A 1075 34.87 12.31 -0.84
N SER A 1076 34.00 13.25 -1.25
CA SER A 1076 34.38 14.30 -2.19
C SER A 1076 33.42 15.49 -2.09
N ALA A 1077 33.79 16.47 -1.26
CA ALA A 1077 33.36 17.86 -1.42
C ALA A 1077 34.43 18.78 -0.82
N SER A 1078 35.25 19.34 -1.71
CA SER A 1078 35.83 20.69 -1.70
C SER A 1078 36.43 21.26 -0.40
N ARG A 1079 37.77 21.44 -0.40
CA ARG A 1079 38.42 22.65 0.12
C ARG A 1079 39.56 23.10 -0.83
N PRO A 1080 39.87 24.41 -0.90
CA PRO A 1080 40.70 24.99 -1.95
C PRO A 1080 42.20 25.02 -1.59
N ALA A 1081 42.99 25.36 -2.61
CA ALA A 1081 44.45 25.40 -2.66
C ALA A 1081 45.15 26.19 -1.54
N CYS A 1082 46.31 25.69 -1.13
CA CYS A 1082 47.48 26.49 -0.74
C CYS A 1082 48.76 25.65 -0.91
N ALA A 1083 49.83 26.34 -1.30
CA ALA A 1083 51.06 25.80 -1.87
C ALA A 1083 52.11 25.31 -0.84
N ALA A 1084 53.05 24.50 -1.35
CA ALA A 1084 54.51 24.54 -1.12
C ALA A 1084 55.20 23.25 -0.63
N SER A 1085 56.27 22.91 -1.38
CA SER A 1085 57.49 22.16 -1.07
C SER A 1085 57.43 20.68 -0.62
N GLY A 1086 57.99 19.79 -1.47
CA GLY A 1086 58.53 18.48 -1.06
C GLY A 1086 59.90 18.61 -0.36
N PRO A 1087 60.80 17.59 -0.38
CA PRO A 1087 60.70 16.24 -0.96
C PRO A 1087 61.24 15.11 -0.05
N SER A 1088 61.16 13.86 -0.53
CA SER A 1088 62.17 12.77 -0.47
C SER A 1088 61.58 11.37 -0.18
N GLY A 1089 61.94 10.40 -1.03
CA GLY A 1089 61.42 9.02 -1.06
C GLY A 1089 62.21 8.02 -0.21
N PRO A 1090 62.46 6.78 -0.70
CA PRO A 1090 61.65 5.58 -0.39
C PRO A 1090 62.54 4.42 0.16
N PRO A 1091 62.31 3.12 -0.17
CA PRO A 1091 61.36 2.12 0.35
C PRO A 1091 62.05 0.83 0.90
N ARG A 1092 61.27 -0.20 1.33
CA ARG A 1092 61.51 -1.69 1.34
C ARG A 1092 60.89 -2.34 2.60
N SER A 1093 59.98 -3.33 2.56
CA SER A 1093 59.94 -4.71 2.02
C SER A 1093 60.24 -5.80 3.07
N ALA A 1094 59.23 -6.68 3.27
CA ALA A 1094 59.30 -8.13 3.46
C ALA A 1094 59.69 -8.80 4.82
N SER A 1095 58.78 -9.71 5.22
CA SER A 1095 58.98 -11.12 5.64
C SER A 1095 59.22 -11.50 7.11
N SER A 1096 58.41 -12.48 7.55
CA SER A 1096 58.73 -13.76 8.25
C SER A 1096 57.56 -14.14 9.17
N SER A 1097 56.73 -15.16 8.88
CA SER A 1097 56.89 -16.61 9.13
C SER A 1097 57.37 -16.94 10.55
N TRP A 1098 56.66 -17.78 11.30
CA TRP A 1098 57.19 -19.00 11.95
C TRP A 1098 56.07 -19.80 12.63
N ASN A 1099 56.20 -21.12 12.50
CA ASN A 1099 55.32 -22.22 12.91
C ASN A 1099 55.43 -22.57 14.41
N GLU A 1100 54.49 -23.41 14.88
CA GLU A 1100 54.69 -24.74 15.52
C GLU A 1100 53.90 -25.07 16.82
N SER A 1101 53.07 -26.13 16.69
CA SER A 1101 52.79 -27.27 17.61
C SER A 1101 52.22 -27.13 19.04
N TRP A 1102 50.97 -27.63 19.21
CA TRP A 1102 50.41 -28.69 20.12
C TRP A 1102 51.20 -29.14 21.39
N PRO A 1103 50.56 -29.62 22.51
CA PRO A 1103 49.60 -30.74 22.50
C PRO A 1103 48.48 -30.86 23.60
N SER A 1104 47.65 -31.89 23.36
CA SER A 1104 46.57 -32.64 24.08
C SER A 1104 46.37 -32.69 25.62
N SER A 1105 45.08 -32.55 26.03
CA SER A 1105 44.18 -33.29 26.97
C SER A 1105 44.70 -34.11 28.19
N PRO A 1106 43.94 -34.26 29.33
CA PRO A 1106 42.80 -35.20 29.43
C PRO A 1106 41.64 -34.78 30.40
N GLY A 1107 40.52 -35.53 30.41
CA GLY A 1107 39.22 -35.13 31.01
C GLY A 1107 38.82 -35.72 32.38
N ARG A 1108 37.52 -35.59 32.73
CA ARG A 1108 36.82 -36.32 33.83
C ARG A 1108 35.28 -36.24 33.74
N ARG A 1109 34.61 -37.21 34.38
CA ARG A 1109 33.20 -37.70 34.27
C ARG A 1109 32.18 -37.02 35.23
N TYR A 1110 30.90 -36.89 34.77
CA TYR A 1110 29.53 -37.09 35.37
C TYR A 1110 29.21 -36.89 36.89
N PRO A 1111 27.93 -36.88 37.39
CA PRO A 1111 26.56 -36.63 36.81
C PRO A 1111 25.57 -35.82 37.74
N LEU A 1112 24.32 -35.60 37.27
CA LEU A 1112 22.99 -35.70 37.97
C LEU A 1112 21.98 -34.56 37.71
N ALA A 1113 20.72 -34.98 37.51
CA ALA A 1113 19.51 -34.26 37.11
C ALA A 1113 18.69 -33.78 38.35
N PRO A 1114 17.44 -33.25 38.28
CA PRO A 1114 16.37 -33.37 37.27
C PRO A 1114 16.12 -32.15 36.39
#